data_AF-A0A7S1IYL8-F1
#
_entry.id   AF-A0A7S1IYL8-F1
#
_cell.length_a   1.000
_cell.length_b   1.000
_cell.length_c   1.000
_cell.angle_alpha   90.00
_cell.angle_beta   90.00
_cell.angle_gamma   90.00
#
_symmetry.space_group_name_H-M   'P 1'
#
loop_
_entity.id
_entity.type
_entity.pdbx_description
1 polymer ?
#
loop_
_entity_poly.entity_id
_entity_poly.type
_entity_poly.pdbx_seq_one_letter_code
_entity_poly.pdbx_strand_id
1 'polypeptide(L)'
;GSCNAQAVGCQCFAGYAGLDCGKECAGGWRTPCSLHGHCFDGATGNGTCSCAVGYAGTSCELTCKGGADAPCNGHGTCSRDDGTCWCSGRWDGEACGECAEGWHGSDCSLPCYEGVSADRLCICNRHWAGASCSVECQGGSDTPCGGHGVCNDTRLGDGTCSCDLQWRGSTCGLQCPGSLGKSAVCSGHGECVSDGSCQCLSGPQDGYWVGSKCATCADGWVGTNCDRTCPKGRYNNLLCGGHGTCDAVQQTCSCFSDTKSGYWDPLTNCTDCAPGYYGLQCQRTCPGSSCDSCTGHGLCHDGLQGNGSCTCFHAPEAGFWQGVACAECQSNYFGPTCTAECPGSAPGSGPCSGHGTCNDGVYGSGDCSCTGSDGTGWWAGASCAECAAGYYGAMCSTPCPGGAAQPCGGAGTCDDGRTGSGECTCGNGYVGAACEVSCPREDGKICNARGTCVAVQGQAACQCSSSELFGHWTGAVCTMCQAGYAGAECRVACPADCSGHGSCDDGRAGSAACVCSVGWGGTRCQLECPGGTDNICNGHGLCQADATCVCTQDSRLGHWTGAECLECAAGYSGNQCTDSCPLDLSGVVCSGRGSCRDGQCTCSTEYCGEACALSGEDCLQFECSQSGFWGVDCLSECPKDAASGSICAAHGLCSEGRTGTGDCLCDAGWSGALCDTACPGDPVCTLHGSCNAQAVGCQCFAGYAGLDCGKECAGGGRTPCSLHGHCFDGATGNETS
;
A
#
# COMPACT_ATOMS: atom_id res chain seq x y z
N GLY A 1 151.71 12.90 -115.83
CA GLY A 1 152.84 13.62 -115.19
C GLY A 1 153.85 14.05 -116.23
N SER A 2 154.99 14.62 -115.80
CA SER A 2 156.14 14.93 -116.65
C SER A 2 157.32 13.99 -116.36
N CYS A 3 158.18 13.75 -117.35
CA CYS A 3 159.40 12.95 -117.15
C CYS A 3 160.43 13.77 -116.37
N ASN A 4 160.87 13.29 -115.21
CA ASN A 4 161.94 13.91 -114.45
C ASN A 4 163.28 13.25 -114.82
N ALA A 5 164.09 13.95 -115.62
CA ALA A 5 165.35 13.42 -116.15
C ALA A 5 166.43 13.20 -115.07
N GLN A 6 166.30 13.78 -113.87
CA GLN A 6 167.26 13.56 -112.77
C GLN A 6 166.92 12.34 -111.90
N ALA A 7 165.67 11.87 -111.93
CA ALA A 7 165.19 10.79 -111.07
C ALA A 7 164.81 9.50 -111.83
N VAL A 8 165.00 9.45 -113.16
CA VAL A 8 164.60 8.32 -114.04
C VAL A 8 163.19 7.81 -113.67
N GLY A 9 162.21 8.73 -113.65
CA GLY A 9 160.84 8.42 -113.23
C GLY A 9 159.84 9.52 -113.57
N CYS A 10 158.55 9.21 -113.45
CA CYS A 10 157.46 10.16 -113.71
C CYS A 10 157.17 10.99 -112.45
N GLN A 11 157.20 12.32 -112.60
CA GLN A 11 156.67 13.22 -111.57
C GLN A 11 155.17 13.43 -111.85
N CYS A 12 154.32 12.97 -110.94
CA CYS A 12 152.87 13.04 -111.12
C CYS A 12 152.36 14.47 -110.98
N PHE A 13 151.37 14.79 -111.81
CA PHE A 13 150.58 16.00 -111.58
C PHE A 13 149.67 15.77 -110.38
N ALA A 14 149.33 16.84 -109.66
CA ALA A 14 148.46 16.77 -108.49
C ALA A 14 147.14 16.04 -108.84
N GLY A 15 146.69 15.16 -107.93
CA GLY A 15 145.50 14.32 -108.14
C GLY A 15 145.74 13.01 -108.90
N TYR A 16 147.00 12.70 -109.26
CA TYR A 16 147.41 11.41 -109.83
C TYR A 16 148.51 10.76 -108.98
N ALA A 17 148.44 9.43 -108.86
CA ALA A 17 149.25 8.63 -107.98
C ALA A 17 149.84 7.41 -108.72
N GLY A 18 150.83 6.78 -108.08
CA GLY A 18 151.52 5.59 -108.59
C GLY A 18 152.75 5.92 -109.43
N LEU A 19 153.66 4.95 -109.55
CA LEU A 19 155.00 5.13 -110.13
C LEU A 19 154.98 5.61 -111.60
N ASP A 20 153.93 5.30 -112.35
CA ASP A 20 153.70 5.75 -113.73
C ASP A 20 152.69 6.92 -113.83
N CYS A 21 152.15 7.36 -112.69
CA CYS A 21 151.10 8.37 -112.58
C CYS A 21 149.80 8.02 -113.33
N GLY A 22 149.54 6.73 -113.58
CA GLY A 22 148.34 6.26 -114.28
C GLY A 22 147.09 6.17 -113.40
N LYS A 23 147.24 6.23 -112.07
CA LYS A 23 146.13 6.09 -111.14
C LYS A 23 145.60 7.44 -110.72
N GLU A 24 144.32 7.68 -110.95
CA GLU A 24 143.64 8.89 -110.50
C GLU A 24 143.25 8.76 -109.02
N CYS A 25 143.35 9.85 -108.26
CA CYS A 25 142.84 9.92 -106.89
C CYS A 25 141.34 9.64 -106.84
N ALA A 26 140.87 8.98 -105.77
CA ALA A 26 139.44 8.78 -105.55
C ALA A 26 138.71 10.15 -105.49
N GLY A 27 137.57 10.30 -106.17
CA GLY A 27 136.89 11.61 -106.39
C GLY A 27 137.35 12.37 -107.65
N GLY A 28 138.35 11.83 -108.35
CA GLY A 28 138.87 12.34 -109.61
C GLY A 28 139.98 13.40 -109.45
N TRP A 29 140.72 13.71 -110.52
CA TRP A 29 141.90 14.58 -110.49
C TRP A 29 141.55 16.07 -110.35
N ARG A 30 140.33 16.48 -110.75
CA ARG A 30 139.87 17.86 -110.60
C ARG A 30 139.42 18.17 -109.18
N THR A 31 138.93 17.16 -108.47
CA THR A 31 138.37 17.26 -107.13
C THR A 31 138.81 16.06 -106.29
N PRO A 32 140.13 15.86 -106.10
CA PRO A 32 140.65 14.71 -105.37
C PRO A 32 140.05 14.68 -103.96
N CYS A 33 139.56 13.51 -103.56
CA CYS A 33 138.83 13.27 -102.30
C CYS A 33 137.60 14.15 -102.12
N SER A 34 136.89 14.43 -103.22
CA SER A 34 135.69 15.28 -103.24
C SER A 34 135.90 16.67 -102.64
N LEU A 35 137.16 17.14 -102.56
CA LEU A 35 137.60 18.35 -101.84
C LEU A 35 137.39 18.32 -100.31
N HIS A 36 136.99 17.19 -99.74
CA HIS A 36 136.74 17.01 -98.30
C HIS A 36 137.78 16.10 -97.63
N GLY A 37 138.95 15.98 -98.23
CA GLY A 37 140.03 15.15 -97.71
C GLY A 37 141.34 15.40 -98.43
N HIS A 38 142.38 14.72 -97.96
CA HIS A 38 143.70 14.75 -98.57
C HIS A 38 143.94 13.46 -99.36
N CYS A 39 144.30 13.58 -100.64
CA CYS A 39 144.68 12.41 -101.44
C CYS A 39 146.15 12.07 -101.23
N PHE A 40 146.47 10.79 -101.07
CA PHE A 40 147.85 10.32 -101.15
C PHE A 40 148.28 10.18 -102.63
N ASP A 41 148.65 11.31 -103.24
CA ASP A 41 149.08 11.42 -104.64
C ASP A 41 150.62 11.38 -104.80
N GLY A 42 151.11 11.49 -106.04
CA GLY A 42 152.55 11.36 -106.35
C GLY A 42 152.99 9.91 -106.61
N ALA A 43 154.26 9.75 -107.00
CA ALA A 43 154.79 8.46 -107.47
C ALA A 43 154.76 7.35 -106.40
N THR A 44 154.87 7.72 -105.13
CA THR A 44 154.77 6.81 -103.97
C THR A 44 153.37 6.75 -103.36
N GLY A 45 152.46 7.62 -103.79
CA GLY A 45 151.07 7.65 -103.34
C GLY A 45 150.25 6.49 -103.93
N ASN A 46 149.20 6.08 -103.23
CA ASN A 46 148.31 4.98 -103.65
C ASN A 46 146.96 5.45 -104.21
N GLY A 47 146.70 6.76 -104.21
CA GLY A 47 145.45 7.38 -104.68
C GLY A 47 144.24 7.25 -103.74
N THR A 48 144.43 6.78 -102.49
CA THR A 48 143.34 6.73 -101.49
C THR A 48 143.20 8.07 -100.74
N CYS A 49 142.03 8.29 -100.16
CA CYS A 49 141.69 9.53 -99.47
C CYS A 49 141.73 9.39 -97.94
N SER A 50 142.29 10.40 -97.27
CA SER A 50 142.12 10.62 -95.84
C SER A 50 141.10 11.74 -95.63
N CYS A 51 139.88 11.38 -95.21
CA CYS A 51 138.78 12.33 -95.06
C CYS A 51 139.00 13.30 -93.90
N ALA A 52 138.58 14.54 -94.11
CA ALA A 52 138.46 15.54 -93.05
C ALA A 52 137.35 15.13 -92.06
N VAL A 53 137.43 15.63 -90.83
CA VAL A 53 136.41 15.38 -89.80
C VAL A 53 135.04 15.83 -90.31
N GLY A 54 134.01 15.00 -90.11
CA GLY A 54 132.67 15.25 -90.62
C GLY A 54 132.37 14.61 -91.98
N TYR A 55 133.37 14.01 -92.63
CA TYR A 55 133.24 13.33 -93.91
C TYR A 55 133.70 11.88 -93.84
N ALA A 56 133.05 11.03 -94.63
CA ALA A 56 133.24 9.58 -94.67
C ALA A 56 133.10 9.06 -96.12
N GLY A 57 133.38 7.77 -96.30
CA GLY A 57 133.35 7.13 -97.61
C GLY A 57 134.70 7.12 -98.31
N THR A 58 134.83 6.28 -99.33
CA THR A 58 136.13 5.96 -99.96
C THR A 58 136.77 7.13 -100.71
N SER A 59 135.96 8.11 -101.13
CA SER A 59 136.38 9.38 -101.74
C SER A 59 135.94 10.60 -100.93
N CYS A 60 135.60 10.42 -99.65
CA CYS A 60 135.10 11.48 -98.76
C CYS A 60 133.84 12.20 -99.28
N GLU A 61 133.01 11.45 -99.99
CA GLU A 61 131.79 11.94 -100.64
C GLU A 61 130.59 11.99 -99.69
N LEU A 62 130.67 11.27 -98.57
CA LEU A 62 129.58 11.22 -97.59
C LEU A 62 129.82 12.22 -96.48
N THR A 63 128.77 12.91 -96.07
CA THR A 63 128.76 13.72 -94.85
C THR A 63 128.22 12.88 -93.70
N CYS A 64 128.86 12.91 -92.54
CA CYS A 64 128.38 12.24 -91.34
C CYS A 64 126.95 12.67 -90.99
N LYS A 65 126.13 11.74 -90.46
CA LYS A 65 124.81 12.10 -89.91
C LYS A 65 124.98 13.15 -88.81
N GLY A 66 124.14 14.19 -88.79
CA GLY A 66 124.32 15.40 -87.95
C GLY A 66 125.07 16.56 -88.63
N GLY A 67 125.66 16.31 -89.80
CA GLY A 67 126.35 17.33 -90.60
C GLY A 67 127.87 17.31 -90.44
N ALA A 68 128.56 18.06 -91.31
CA ALA A 68 130.03 18.12 -91.32
C ALA A 68 130.60 18.94 -90.15
N ASP A 69 129.87 19.98 -89.71
CA ASP A 69 130.31 20.88 -88.65
C ASP A 69 130.16 20.25 -87.26
N ALA A 70 129.16 19.39 -87.08
CA ALA A 70 128.87 18.68 -85.84
C ALA A 70 128.53 17.21 -86.15
N PRO A 71 129.52 16.38 -86.53
CA PRO A 71 129.29 14.98 -86.80
C PRO A 71 128.64 14.31 -85.59
N CYS A 72 127.56 13.57 -85.82
CA CYS A 72 126.75 12.94 -84.79
C CYS A 72 126.20 13.93 -83.76
N ASN A 73 125.85 15.14 -84.21
CA ASN A 73 125.45 16.28 -83.38
C ASN A 73 126.44 16.62 -82.25
N GLY A 74 127.70 16.18 -82.34
CA GLY A 74 128.70 16.33 -81.28
C GLY A 74 128.54 15.37 -80.09
N HIS A 75 127.61 14.41 -80.16
CA HIS A 75 127.27 13.47 -79.09
C HIS A 75 127.58 12.00 -79.44
N GLY A 76 128.42 11.81 -80.45
CA GLY A 76 128.84 10.49 -80.89
C GLY A 76 130.08 10.54 -81.76
N THR A 77 130.50 9.36 -82.19
CA THR A 77 131.64 9.19 -83.10
C THR A 77 131.13 8.72 -84.46
N CYS A 78 131.59 9.36 -85.53
CA CYS A 78 131.20 9.01 -86.90
C CYS A 78 132.12 7.91 -87.47
N SER A 79 131.51 6.87 -88.02
CA SER A 79 132.17 5.81 -88.78
C SER A 79 132.77 6.37 -90.07
N ARG A 80 134.04 6.08 -90.32
CA ARG A 80 134.76 6.58 -91.50
C ARG A 80 134.35 5.89 -92.80
N ASP A 81 133.74 4.72 -92.71
CA ASP A 81 133.43 3.90 -93.88
C ASP A 81 132.09 4.27 -94.50
N ASP A 82 131.05 4.49 -93.68
CA ASP A 82 129.66 4.65 -94.12
C ASP A 82 128.96 5.92 -93.56
N GLY A 83 129.65 6.70 -92.73
CA GLY A 83 129.10 7.93 -92.16
C GLY A 83 128.07 7.73 -91.05
N THR A 84 127.91 6.50 -90.55
CA THR A 84 126.99 6.20 -89.44
C THR A 84 127.52 6.70 -88.09
N CYS A 85 126.61 7.01 -87.17
CA CYS A 85 126.95 7.60 -85.87
C CYS A 85 126.79 6.61 -84.72
N TRP A 86 127.79 6.55 -83.84
CA TRP A 86 127.74 5.80 -82.59
C TRP A 86 127.62 6.75 -81.41
N CYS A 87 126.44 6.76 -80.79
CA CYS A 87 126.09 7.72 -79.75
C CYS A 87 126.72 7.39 -78.41
N SER A 88 127.05 8.42 -77.64
CA SER A 88 127.76 8.30 -76.36
C SER A 88 126.84 8.63 -75.18
N GLY A 89 126.78 7.72 -74.21
CA GLY A 89 126.16 7.97 -72.91
C GLY A 89 124.63 8.12 -72.97
N ARG A 90 124.15 9.35 -72.79
CA ARG A 90 122.72 9.68 -72.63
C ARG A 90 122.02 10.09 -73.93
N TRP A 91 122.70 9.90 -75.04
CA TRP A 91 122.25 10.30 -76.37
C TRP A 91 121.99 9.07 -77.22
N ASP A 92 120.97 9.15 -78.05
CA ASP A 92 120.50 8.08 -78.93
C ASP A 92 119.95 8.66 -80.25
N GLY A 93 119.46 7.79 -81.12
CA GLY A 93 118.95 8.11 -82.45
C GLY A 93 120.05 8.11 -83.52
N GLU A 94 119.65 8.07 -84.79
CA GLU A 94 120.59 7.83 -85.90
C GLU A 94 121.68 8.91 -86.08
N ALA A 95 121.47 10.09 -85.51
CA ALA A 95 122.43 11.19 -85.49
C ALA A 95 122.81 11.63 -84.07
N CYS A 96 122.44 10.87 -83.03
CA CYS A 96 122.72 11.20 -81.62
C CYS A 96 122.09 12.52 -81.14
N GLY A 97 120.91 12.87 -81.66
CA GLY A 97 120.17 14.10 -81.30
C GLY A 97 119.01 13.87 -80.32
N GLU A 98 118.73 12.61 -80.00
CA GLU A 98 117.64 12.19 -79.12
C GLU A 98 118.21 11.76 -77.77
N CYS A 99 117.37 11.78 -76.73
CA CYS A 99 117.78 11.29 -75.42
C CYS A 99 117.64 9.78 -75.37
N ALA A 100 118.65 9.10 -74.82
CA ALA A 100 118.57 7.69 -74.50
C ALA A 100 117.48 7.42 -73.47
N GLU A 101 116.97 6.19 -73.44
CA GLU A 101 115.95 5.74 -72.49
C GLU A 101 116.32 6.11 -71.04
N GLY A 102 115.34 6.64 -70.30
CA GLY A 102 115.54 7.12 -68.93
C GLY A 102 116.14 8.53 -68.80
N TRP A 103 116.36 9.26 -69.90
CA TRP A 103 116.86 10.63 -69.89
C TRP A 103 115.97 11.59 -70.68
N HIS A 104 115.82 12.81 -70.19
CA HIS A 104 115.03 13.85 -70.83
C HIS A 104 115.66 15.23 -70.58
N GLY A 105 115.03 16.29 -71.08
CA GLY A 105 115.53 17.65 -71.01
C GLY A 105 116.24 18.08 -72.29
N SER A 106 116.49 19.40 -72.41
CA SER A 106 117.08 20.00 -73.61
C SER A 106 118.48 19.46 -73.95
N ASP A 107 119.20 18.95 -72.97
CA ASP A 107 120.55 18.39 -73.04
C ASP A 107 120.63 16.94 -72.53
N CYS A 108 119.48 16.27 -72.40
CA CYS A 108 119.37 14.90 -71.90
C CYS A 108 120.05 14.67 -70.52
N SER A 109 120.10 15.71 -69.67
CA SER A 109 120.72 15.66 -68.35
C SER A 109 119.77 15.26 -67.22
N LEU A 110 118.46 15.26 -67.46
CA LEU A 110 117.46 15.00 -66.44
C LEU A 110 117.01 13.53 -66.47
N PRO A 111 116.95 12.85 -65.32
CA PRO A 111 116.46 11.48 -65.25
C PRO A 111 114.93 11.44 -65.45
N CYS A 112 114.47 10.44 -66.19
CA CYS A 112 113.07 10.04 -66.27
C CYS A 112 112.94 8.72 -65.51
N TYR A 113 112.33 8.74 -64.32
CA TYR A 113 112.28 7.57 -63.43
C TYR A 113 111.17 6.60 -63.85
N GLU A 114 109.94 6.88 -63.46
CA GLU A 114 108.77 6.04 -63.77
C GLU A 114 107.98 6.66 -64.93
N GLY A 115 108.62 6.71 -66.10
CA GLY A 115 108.04 7.30 -67.29
C GLY A 115 108.83 6.99 -68.56
N VAL A 116 108.29 7.44 -69.70
CA VAL A 116 108.92 7.27 -71.01
C VAL A 116 109.44 8.62 -71.49
N SER A 117 110.70 8.63 -71.92
CA SER A 117 111.33 9.78 -72.58
C SER A 117 110.82 9.91 -74.01
N ALA A 118 110.12 11.00 -74.31
CA ALA A 118 109.65 11.31 -75.65
C ALA A 118 109.82 12.81 -75.91
N ASP A 119 110.40 13.19 -77.06
CA ASP A 119 110.61 14.59 -77.46
C ASP A 119 111.22 15.48 -76.36
N ARG A 120 112.22 14.93 -75.63
CA ARG A 120 112.91 15.59 -74.49
C ARG A 120 112.04 15.84 -73.25
N LEU A 121 110.85 15.25 -73.19
CA LEU A 121 109.95 15.27 -72.04
C LEU A 121 109.91 13.89 -71.37
N CYS A 122 109.69 13.87 -70.05
CA CYS A 122 109.37 12.65 -69.32
C CYS A 122 107.84 12.57 -69.18
N ILE A 123 107.23 11.59 -69.83
CA ILE A 123 105.79 11.32 -69.74
C ILE A 123 105.60 10.24 -68.67
N CYS A 124 104.86 10.58 -67.62
CA CYS A 124 104.75 9.70 -66.44
C CYS A 124 103.89 8.48 -66.73
N ASN A 125 104.33 7.35 -66.17
CA ASN A 125 103.49 6.18 -66.05
C ASN A 125 102.30 6.51 -65.14
N ARG A 126 101.19 5.79 -65.35
CA ARG A 126 99.97 5.94 -64.57
C ARG A 126 100.31 5.86 -63.06
N HIS A 127 99.73 6.76 -62.27
CA HIS A 127 99.96 6.90 -60.82
C HIS A 127 101.30 7.52 -60.37
N TRP A 128 102.07 8.08 -61.30
CA TRP A 128 103.28 8.86 -61.02
C TRP A 128 103.15 10.27 -61.58
N ALA A 129 103.67 11.25 -60.86
CA ALA A 129 103.51 12.66 -61.17
C ALA A 129 104.84 13.42 -61.12
N GLY A 130 104.78 14.67 -61.61
CA GLY A 130 105.90 15.59 -61.59
C GLY A 130 106.77 15.53 -62.84
N ALA A 131 107.63 16.54 -63.00
CA ALA A 131 108.36 16.78 -64.25
C ALA A 131 109.34 15.65 -64.66
N SER A 132 109.76 14.84 -63.69
CA SER A 132 110.64 13.67 -63.85
C SER A 132 109.95 12.35 -63.44
N CYS A 133 108.65 12.40 -63.14
CA CYS A 133 107.84 11.23 -62.76
C CYS A 133 108.39 10.50 -61.53
N SER A 134 108.79 11.27 -60.52
CA SER A 134 109.33 10.77 -59.25
C SER A 134 108.36 10.89 -58.07
N VAL A 135 107.16 11.44 -58.29
CA VAL A 135 106.16 11.63 -57.23
C VAL A 135 105.12 10.52 -57.35
N GLU A 136 105.04 9.64 -56.37
CA GLU A 136 103.97 8.64 -56.31
C GLU A 136 102.65 9.29 -55.84
N CYS A 137 101.53 8.88 -56.42
CA CYS A 137 100.20 9.33 -55.99
C CYS A 137 99.91 9.05 -54.52
N GLN A 138 99.20 9.97 -53.85
CA GLN A 138 98.73 9.79 -52.48
C GLN A 138 97.83 8.53 -52.39
N GLY A 139 98.14 7.62 -51.45
CA GLY A 139 97.49 6.30 -51.36
C GLY A 139 98.27 5.15 -52.04
N GLY A 140 99.39 5.46 -52.68
CA GLY A 140 100.27 4.50 -53.33
C GLY A 140 99.84 4.16 -54.76
N SER A 141 100.74 3.53 -55.51
CA SER A 141 100.52 3.13 -56.91
C SER A 141 99.56 1.95 -57.09
N ASP A 142 99.38 1.12 -56.05
CA ASP A 142 98.45 -0.03 -56.06
C ASP A 142 96.98 0.40 -55.96
N THR A 143 96.68 1.34 -55.06
CA THR A 143 95.34 1.89 -54.82
C THR A 143 95.41 3.41 -54.66
N PRO A 144 95.72 4.15 -55.74
CA PRO A 144 95.81 5.60 -55.69
C PRO A 144 94.49 6.19 -55.21
N CYS A 145 94.57 7.19 -54.34
CA CYS A 145 93.42 7.81 -53.71
C CYS A 145 92.47 6.81 -53.02
N GLY A 146 93.04 5.74 -52.44
CA GLY A 146 92.27 4.71 -51.75
C GLY A 146 91.26 3.96 -52.63
N GLY A 147 91.33 4.11 -53.96
CA GLY A 147 90.33 3.62 -54.90
C GLY A 147 89.05 4.47 -54.99
N HIS A 148 89.04 5.65 -54.35
CA HIS A 148 87.86 6.51 -54.17
C HIS A 148 88.12 7.97 -54.57
N GLY A 149 88.98 8.16 -55.57
CA GLY A 149 89.30 9.46 -56.13
C GLY A 149 90.19 9.35 -57.35
N VAL A 150 90.45 10.50 -57.98
CA VAL A 150 91.32 10.63 -59.14
C VAL A 150 92.62 11.30 -58.72
N CYS A 151 93.75 10.67 -59.02
CA CYS A 151 95.06 11.26 -58.77
C CYS A 151 95.46 12.24 -59.89
N ASN A 152 96.12 13.33 -59.50
CA ASN A 152 96.82 14.22 -60.43
C ASN A 152 98.19 13.63 -60.84
N ASP A 153 98.15 12.58 -61.66
CA ASP A 153 99.29 11.76 -62.11
C ASP A 153 99.92 12.26 -63.43
N THR A 154 99.86 13.57 -63.65
CA THR A 154 100.43 14.18 -64.86
C THR A 154 101.83 14.73 -64.61
N ARG A 155 102.55 15.07 -65.68
CA ARG A 155 103.86 15.73 -65.62
C ARG A 155 103.85 17.06 -64.85
N LEU A 156 102.74 17.80 -64.91
CA LEU A 156 102.52 19.02 -64.12
C LEU A 156 101.78 18.75 -62.81
N GLY A 157 101.40 17.50 -62.59
CA GLY A 157 100.70 17.05 -61.41
C GLY A 157 101.61 16.95 -60.20
N ASP A 158 100.99 17.02 -59.03
CA ASP A 158 101.62 17.00 -57.71
C ASP A 158 101.34 15.69 -56.95
N GLY A 159 100.68 14.71 -57.57
CA GLY A 159 100.31 13.43 -56.96
C GLY A 159 99.17 13.53 -55.93
N THR A 160 98.46 14.67 -55.86
CA THR A 160 97.32 14.83 -54.94
C THR A 160 96.05 14.16 -55.46
N CYS A 161 95.16 13.84 -54.52
CA CYS A 161 93.91 13.15 -54.81
C CYS A 161 92.70 14.10 -54.80
N SER A 162 91.88 13.98 -55.84
CA SER A 162 90.54 14.56 -55.89
C SER A 162 89.52 13.47 -55.55
N CYS A 163 88.91 13.56 -54.37
CA CYS A 163 88.05 12.49 -53.83
C CYS A 163 86.64 12.48 -54.43
N ASP A 164 86.07 11.28 -54.56
CA ASP A 164 84.66 11.08 -54.88
C ASP A 164 83.75 11.66 -53.78
N LEU A 165 82.50 12.00 -54.12
CA LEU A 165 81.58 12.78 -53.26
C LEU A 165 81.45 12.26 -51.81
N GLN A 166 81.58 10.95 -51.58
CA GLN A 166 81.41 10.28 -50.29
C GLN A 166 82.71 10.08 -49.49
N TRP A 167 83.83 10.57 -50.02
CA TRP A 167 85.16 10.33 -49.46
C TRP A 167 85.90 11.64 -49.19
N ARG A 168 86.67 11.65 -48.11
CA ARG A 168 87.47 12.79 -47.64
C ARG A 168 88.84 12.31 -47.16
N GLY A 169 89.69 13.26 -46.82
CA GLY A 169 91.09 13.05 -46.44
C GLY A 169 92.02 13.07 -47.65
N SER A 170 93.32 13.25 -47.39
CA SER A 170 94.36 13.35 -48.43
C SER A 170 94.50 12.10 -49.30
N THR A 171 94.08 10.93 -48.79
CA THR A 171 94.09 9.65 -49.53
C THR A 171 92.69 9.19 -49.92
N CYS A 172 91.66 10.01 -49.73
CA CYS A 172 90.25 9.65 -49.93
C CYS A 172 89.82 8.37 -49.19
N GLY A 173 90.43 8.10 -48.03
CA GLY A 173 90.14 6.91 -47.21
C GLY A 173 89.07 7.10 -46.13
N LEU A 174 88.57 8.32 -45.92
CA LEU A 174 87.56 8.61 -44.90
C LEU A 174 86.17 8.68 -45.53
N GLN A 175 85.34 7.67 -45.26
CA GLN A 175 83.96 7.65 -45.75
C GLN A 175 83.05 8.51 -44.87
N CYS A 176 82.30 9.42 -45.48
CA CYS A 176 81.32 10.22 -44.77
C CYS A 176 80.12 9.37 -44.31
N PRO A 177 79.63 9.54 -43.07
CA PRO A 177 78.47 8.82 -42.55
C PRO A 177 77.20 9.07 -43.39
N GLY A 178 76.47 8.00 -43.70
CA GLY A 178 75.17 8.04 -44.40
C GLY A 178 74.27 6.88 -44.00
N SER A 179 72.97 7.03 -44.26
CA SER A 179 71.95 5.98 -44.06
C SER A 179 71.76 5.17 -45.35
N LEU A 180 71.77 3.83 -45.22
CA LEU A 180 71.61 2.88 -46.33
C LEU A 180 70.31 3.17 -47.11
N GLY A 181 70.43 3.53 -48.39
CA GLY A 181 69.30 3.56 -49.33
C GLY A 181 69.13 4.82 -50.17
N LYS A 182 69.83 5.92 -49.89
CA LYS A 182 69.91 7.08 -50.79
C LYS A 182 71.34 7.60 -50.80
N SER A 183 71.84 7.94 -51.98
CA SER A 183 73.20 8.39 -52.28
C SER A 183 73.55 9.77 -51.69
N ALA A 184 73.10 10.09 -50.47
CA ALA A 184 73.21 11.40 -49.86
C ALA A 184 74.17 11.37 -48.65
N VAL A 185 75.29 12.08 -48.80
CA VAL A 185 76.25 12.39 -47.74
C VAL A 185 75.51 13.02 -46.56
N CYS A 186 75.80 12.59 -45.32
CA CYS A 186 75.14 13.09 -44.10
C CYS A 186 73.61 13.01 -44.15
N SER A 187 73.10 11.89 -44.70
CA SER A 187 71.66 11.64 -44.93
C SER A 187 70.95 12.69 -45.79
N GLY A 188 71.69 13.58 -46.48
CA GLY A 188 71.13 14.68 -47.27
C GLY A 188 70.82 15.94 -46.45
N HIS A 189 71.16 15.97 -45.18
CA HIS A 189 70.82 17.05 -44.23
C HIS A 189 72.05 17.63 -43.52
N GLY A 190 73.22 17.54 -44.17
CA GLY A 190 74.47 18.06 -43.63
C GLY A 190 75.57 18.06 -44.67
N GLU A 191 76.64 18.78 -44.35
CA GLU A 191 77.86 18.80 -45.15
C GLU A 191 78.93 17.92 -44.49
N CYS A 192 79.64 17.13 -45.30
CA CYS A 192 80.75 16.33 -44.80
C CYS A 192 82.05 17.15 -44.84
N VAL A 193 82.59 17.38 -43.65
CA VAL A 193 83.78 18.20 -43.45
C VAL A 193 85.06 17.35 -43.53
N SER A 194 86.23 18.00 -43.50
CA SER A 194 87.52 17.40 -43.88
C SER A 194 87.98 16.21 -43.02
N ASP A 195 87.44 16.05 -41.81
CA ASP A 195 87.75 14.93 -40.90
C ASP A 195 86.83 13.70 -41.10
N GLY A 196 85.89 13.75 -42.05
CA GLY A 196 84.93 12.68 -42.30
C GLY A 196 83.70 12.71 -41.39
N SER A 197 83.52 13.74 -40.55
CA SER A 197 82.30 13.94 -39.77
C SER A 197 81.24 14.76 -40.53
N CYS A 198 80.00 14.68 -40.04
CA CYS A 198 78.86 15.41 -40.61
C CYS A 198 78.55 16.67 -39.81
N GLN A 199 78.57 17.82 -40.47
CA GLN A 199 78.06 19.08 -39.95
C GLN A 199 76.60 19.25 -40.40
N CYS A 200 75.66 19.09 -39.46
CA CYS A 200 74.23 19.08 -39.77
C CYS A 200 73.68 20.48 -40.08
N LEU A 201 72.69 20.52 -40.99
CA LEU A 201 71.94 21.74 -41.31
C LEU A 201 71.11 22.16 -40.10
N SER A 202 71.08 23.48 -39.85
CA SER A 202 70.35 24.09 -38.75
C SER A 202 69.80 25.44 -39.19
N GLY A 203 68.60 25.44 -39.77
CA GLY A 203 67.95 26.68 -40.17
C GLY A 203 66.48 26.52 -40.57
N PRO A 204 65.73 27.63 -40.70
CA PRO A 204 64.29 27.59 -40.97
C PRO A 204 63.89 27.03 -42.33
N GLN A 205 64.81 27.05 -43.31
CA GLN A 205 64.56 26.57 -44.68
C GLN A 205 65.04 25.13 -44.89
N ASP A 206 66.11 24.74 -44.19
CA ASP A 206 66.82 23.48 -44.40
C ASP A 206 66.53 22.43 -43.31
N GLY A 207 65.83 22.84 -42.25
CA GLY A 207 65.53 22.04 -41.07
C GLY A 207 66.61 22.12 -40.01
N TYR A 208 66.25 21.69 -38.79
CA TYR A 208 67.15 21.62 -37.65
C TYR A 208 67.49 20.16 -37.37
N TRP A 209 68.66 19.72 -37.84
CA TRP A 209 69.12 18.33 -37.80
C TRP A 209 70.27 18.14 -36.81
N VAL A 210 70.31 16.98 -36.16
CA VAL A 210 71.36 16.58 -35.20
C VAL A 210 71.74 15.11 -35.39
N GLY A 211 72.78 14.69 -34.66
CA GLY A 211 73.30 13.32 -34.67
C GLY A 211 74.43 13.12 -35.67
N SER A 212 75.23 12.07 -35.47
CA SER A 212 76.45 11.80 -36.25
C SER A 212 76.21 11.53 -37.75
N LYS A 213 74.96 11.33 -38.16
CA LYS A 213 74.53 11.13 -39.55
C LYS A 213 73.54 12.19 -40.05
N CYS A 214 73.22 13.20 -39.24
CA CYS A 214 72.19 14.21 -39.52
C CYS A 214 70.83 13.61 -39.93
N ALA A 215 70.40 12.56 -39.22
CA ALA A 215 69.19 11.81 -39.55
C ALA A 215 68.05 12.03 -38.53
N THR A 216 68.29 12.83 -37.50
CA THR A 216 67.34 13.08 -36.40
C THR A 216 67.12 14.57 -36.23
N CYS A 217 65.91 15.00 -35.89
CA CYS A 217 65.62 16.40 -35.61
C CYS A 217 66.26 16.85 -34.30
N ALA A 218 66.67 18.12 -34.24
CA ALA A 218 67.09 18.79 -33.02
C ALA A 218 65.93 18.85 -32.01
N ASP A 219 66.24 18.88 -30.71
CA ASP A 219 65.23 18.93 -29.65
C ASP A 219 64.20 20.05 -29.89
N GLY A 220 62.93 19.67 -29.91
CA GLY A 220 61.79 20.57 -30.13
C GLY A 220 61.36 20.77 -31.59
N TRP A 221 62.07 20.17 -32.53
CA TRP A 221 61.74 20.18 -33.96
C TRP A 221 61.25 18.79 -34.42
N VAL A 222 60.22 18.78 -35.25
CA VAL A 222 59.57 17.56 -35.76
C VAL A 222 59.16 17.73 -37.22
N GLY A 223 58.63 16.66 -37.80
CA GLY A 223 58.26 16.59 -39.21
C GLY A 223 59.38 15.99 -40.05
N THR A 224 59.05 15.60 -41.28
CA THR A 224 60.00 14.95 -42.19
C THR A 224 61.18 15.83 -42.59
N ASN A 225 61.06 17.15 -42.41
CA ASN A 225 62.10 18.14 -42.70
C ASN A 225 62.65 18.82 -41.44
N CYS A 226 62.23 18.42 -40.23
CA CYS A 226 62.67 19.03 -38.97
C CYS A 226 62.55 20.58 -38.92
N ASP A 227 61.54 21.14 -39.58
CA ASP A 227 61.29 22.57 -39.78
C ASP A 227 60.05 23.06 -39.01
N ARG A 228 59.40 22.17 -38.25
CA ARG A 228 58.17 22.46 -37.50
C ARG A 228 58.40 22.23 -36.02
N THR A 229 57.78 23.06 -35.19
CA THR A 229 57.82 22.90 -33.73
C THR A 229 56.55 22.22 -33.24
N CYS A 230 56.69 21.37 -32.22
CA CYS A 230 55.52 20.84 -31.52
C CYS A 230 54.90 21.90 -30.61
N PRO A 231 53.61 21.76 -30.27
CA PRO A 231 52.98 22.58 -29.27
C PRO A 231 53.76 22.48 -27.95
N LYS A 232 54.20 23.64 -27.45
CA LYS A 232 54.76 23.75 -26.11
C LYS A 232 53.61 23.88 -25.12
N GLY A 233 53.84 23.36 -23.92
CA GLY A 233 52.91 23.47 -22.82
C GLY A 233 52.59 24.93 -22.51
N ARG A 234 51.31 25.23 -22.31
CA ARG A 234 50.77 26.59 -22.15
C ARG A 234 51.45 27.40 -21.05
N TYR A 235 51.98 26.73 -20.01
CA TYR A 235 52.49 27.38 -18.79
C TYR A 235 53.96 27.09 -18.46
N ASN A 236 54.54 26.01 -18.96
CA ASN A 236 55.91 25.59 -18.63
C ASN A 236 56.86 25.60 -19.83
N ASN A 237 56.36 25.90 -21.03
CA ASN A 237 57.12 25.99 -22.28
C ASN A 237 57.88 24.70 -22.65
N LEU A 238 57.60 23.58 -21.97
CA LEU A 238 58.14 22.25 -22.26
C LEU A 238 57.40 21.64 -23.45
N LEU A 239 58.08 20.82 -24.25
CA LEU A 239 57.45 20.13 -25.38
C LEU A 239 56.34 19.21 -24.86
N CYS A 240 55.11 19.38 -25.36
CA CYS A 240 53.93 18.67 -24.86
C CYS A 240 53.80 18.70 -23.33
N GLY A 241 54.08 19.86 -22.73
CA GLY A 241 53.99 20.06 -21.29
C GLY A 241 54.97 19.24 -20.45
N GLY A 242 55.86 18.44 -21.07
CA GLY A 242 56.66 17.43 -20.40
C GLY A 242 55.92 16.11 -20.10
N HIS A 243 54.65 16.01 -20.51
CA HIS A 243 53.73 14.91 -20.16
C HIS A 243 53.07 14.26 -21.38
N GLY A 244 53.77 14.27 -22.51
CA GLY A 244 53.34 13.62 -23.73
C GLY A 244 54.46 13.52 -24.75
N THR A 245 54.20 12.74 -25.79
CA THR A 245 55.07 12.67 -26.97
C THR A 245 54.43 13.46 -28.10
N CYS A 246 55.26 14.08 -28.95
CA CYS A 246 54.74 14.80 -30.10
C CYS A 246 54.49 13.84 -31.26
N ASP A 247 53.29 13.91 -31.85
CA ASP A 247 53.01 13.23 -33.11
C ASP A 247 53.67 14.01 -34.25
N ALA A 248 54.70 13.41 -34.85
CA ALA A 248 55.50 14.01 -35.91
C ALA A 248 54.73 14.28 -37.22
N VAL A 249 53.53 13.71 -37.38
CA VAL A 249 52.67 13.86 -38.57
C VAL A 249 51.55 14.86 -38.29
N GLN A 250 50.85 14.71 -37.16
CA GLN A 250 49.66 15.51 -36.83
C GLN A 250 49.99 16.87 -36.17
N GLN A 251 51.22 17.05 -35.66
CA GLN A 251 51.65 18.24 -34.89
C GLN A 251 50.80 18.49 -33.64
N THR A 252 50.28 17.42 -33.07
CA THR A 252 49.55 17.44 -31.81
C THR A 252 50.37 16.72 -30.76
N CYS A 253 50.08 17.01 -29.50
CA CYS A 253 50.66 16.29 -28.39
C CYS A 253 49.83 15.06 -28.08
N SER A 254 50.46 13.89 -28.16
CA SER A 254 49.91 12.64 -27.64
C SER A 254 50.27 12.54 -26.16
N CYS A 255 49.32 12.96 -25.33
CA CYS A 255 49.50 12.99 -23.89
C CYS A 255 49.57 11.60 -23.27
N PHE A 256 50.30 11.47 -22.17
CA PHE A 256 50.27 10.25 -21.38
C PHE A 256 48.88 10.04 -20.78
N SER A 257 48.46 8.78 -20.72
CA SER A 257 47.13 8.35 -20.28
C SER A 257 47.22 7.03 -19.52
N ASP A 258 48.19 6.97 -18.59
CA ASP A 258 48.47 5.77 -17.81
C ASP A 258 48.72 6.12 -16.34
N THR A 259 48.56 5.14 -15.44
CA THR A 259 48.66 5.35 -14.00
C THR A 259 50.05 5.74 -13.51
N LYS A 260 51.11 5.49 -14.29
CA LYS A 260 52.50 5.78 -13.91
C LYS A 260 52.91 7.19 -14.34
N SER A 261 52.49 7.60 -15.53
CA SER A 261 52.88 8.88 -16.13
C SER A 261 51.80 9.97 -15.97
N GLY A 262 50.60 9.60 -15.52
CA GLY A 262 49.45 10.48 -15.33
C GLY A 262 48.52 10.50 -16.55
N TYR A 263 47.31 11.03 -16.34
CA TYR A 263 46.30 11.25 -17.36
C TYR A 263 46.17 12.73 -17.68
N TRP A 264 46.69 13.15 -18.84
CA TRP A 264 46.85 14.56 -19.18
C TRP A 264 45.94 14.97 -20.34
N ASP A 265 45.41 16.20 -20.30
CA ASP A 265 44.45 16.71 -21.28
C ASP A 265 45.13 17.11 -22.61
N PRO A 266 44.79 16.48 -23.75
CA PRO A 266 45.26 16.88 -25.07
C PRO A 266 44.93 18.32 -25.45
N LEU A 267 43.80 18.87 -24.97
CA LEU A 267 43.38 20.25 -25.26
C LEU A 267 44.30 21.30 -24.62
N THR A 268 45.01 20.92 -23.56
CA THR A 268 45.95 21.81 -22.87
C THR A 268 47.40 21.57 -23.28
N ASN A 269 47.66 20.82 -24.35
CA ASN A 269 49.00 20.34 -24.73
C ASN A 269 49.68 19.60 -23.58
N CYS A 270 48.92 18.75 -22.87
CA CYS A 270 49.37 17.95 -21.73
C CYS A 270 49.91 18.79 -20.55
N THR A 271 49.30 19.95 -20.27
CA THR A 271 49.70 20.77 -19.12
C THR A 271 48.71 20.79 -17.98
N ASP A 272 47.49 20.31 -18.20
CA ASP A 272 46.51 20.07 -17.15
C ASP A 272 46.03 18.62 -17.18
N CYS A 273 45.34 18.21 -16.12
CA CYS A 273 44.80 16.86 -16.03
C CYS A 273 43.65 16.65 -17.01
N ALA A 274 43.54 15.44 -17.55
CA ALA A 274 42.34 15.04 -18.26
C ALA A 274 41.11 15.15 -17.34
N PRO A 275 39.90 15.44 -17.87
CA PRO A 275 38.69 15.54 -17.06
C PRO A 275 38.50 14.33 -16.13
N GLY A 276 38.16 14.58 -14.87
CA GLY A 276 38.00 13.54 -13.86
C GLY A 276 39.30 13.02 -13.22
N TYR A 277 40.45 13.62 -13.54
CA TYR A 277 41.74 13.35 -12.89
C TYR A 277 42.29 14.61 -12.20
N TYR A 278 42.98 14.42 -11.08
CA TYR A 278 43.43 15.54 -10.26
C TYR A 278 44.80 15.34 -9.62
N GLY A 279 45.33 16.46 -9.12
CA GLY A 279 46.61 16.55 -8.41
C GLY A 279 47.80 16.77 -9.33
N LEU A 280 48.96 17.05 -8.74
CA LEU A 280 50.16 17.54 -9.45
C LEU A 280 50.76 16.57 -10.50
N GLN A 281 50.29 15.32 -10.53
CA GLN A 281 50.73 14.30 -11.50
C GLN A 281 49.54 13.74 -12.30
N CYS A 282 48.33 14.23 -12.08
CA CYS A 282 47.11 13.74 -12.74
C CYS A 282 46.92 12.21 -12.66
N GLN A 283 47.39 11.60 -11.58
CA GLN A 283 47.33 10.14 -11.34
C GLN A 283 46.13 9.74 -10.49
N ARG A 284 45.48 10.69 -9.83
CA ARG A 284 44.33 10.42 -8.93
C ARG A 284 43.05 10.64 -9.70
N THR A 285 42.14 9.68 -9.63
CA THR A 285 40.80 9.76 -10.22
C THR A 285 39.83 10.38 -9.23
N CYS A 286 38.94 11.23 -9.73
CA CYS A 286 37.78 11.68 -8.97
C CYS A 286 36.94 10.48 -8.47
N PRO A 287 36.25 10.60 -7.32
CA PRO A 287 35.34 9.58 -6.82
C PRO A 287 34.28 9.18 -7.87
N GLY A 288 33.94 7.89 -7.93
CA GLY A 288 33.14 7.31 -9.00
C GLY A 288 34.05 6.76 -10.10
N SER A 289 34.16 7.47 -11.22
CA SER A 289 35.12 7.17 -12.28
C SER A 289 35.57 8.44 -13.01
N SER A 290 36.52 8.34 -13.93
CA SER A 290 36.90 9.47 -14.77
C SER A 290 35.80 9.88 -15.77
N CYS A 291 34.96 8.95 -16.20
CA CYS A 291 33.87 9.21 -17.15
C CYS A 291 32.59 9.68 -16.44
N ASP A 292 32.36 9.17 -15.23
CA ASP A 292 31.24 9.52 -14.36
C ASP A 292 31.79 10.08 -13.05
N SER A 293 32.48 11.21 -13.16
CA SER A 293 33.01 11.92 -11.99
C SER A 293 31.88 12.28 -11.04
N CYS A 294 32.08 12.00 -9.74
CA CYS A 294 31.03 12.18 -8.72
C CYS A 294 29.73 11.44 -9.10
N THR A 295 29.88 10.27 -9.72
CA THR A 295 28.80 9.43 -10.26
C THR A 295 27.83 10.15 -11.20
N GLY A 296 28.24 11.28 -11.81
CA GLY A 296 27.37 12.12 -12.65
C GLY A 296 26.39 13.00 -11.87
N HIS A 297 26.50 13.04 -10.54
CA HIS A 297 25.59 13.72 -9.61
C HIS A 297 26.27 14.86 -8.83
N GLY A 298 27.43 15.30 -9.29
CA GLY A 298 28.16 16.43 -8.74
C GLY A 298 29.26 16.91 -9.67
N LEU A 299 29.95 17.96 -9.24
CA LEU A 299 31.13 18.49 -9.92
C LEU A 299 32.39 18.06 -9.16
N CYS A 300 33.36 17.50 -9.87
CA CYS A 300 34.66 17.21 -9.26
C CYS A 300 35.56 18.44 -9.30
N HIS A 301 36.26 18.70 -8.20
CA HIS A 301 37.41 19.61 -8.17
C HIS A 301 38.63 18.88 -8.74
N ASP A 302 38.69 18.80 -10.06
CA ASP A 302 39.73 18.16 -10.83
C ASP A 302 40.85 19.13 -11.27
N GLY A 303 41.76 18.67 -12.13
CA GLY A 303 42.92 19.47 -12.58
C GLY A 303 44.08 19.50 -11.58
N LEU A 304 45.12 20.26 -11.93
CA LEU A 304 46.37 20.29 -11.14
C LEU A 304 46.21 20.82 -9.71
N GLN A 305 45.31 21.81 -9.51
CA GLN A 305 45.00 22.38 -8.19
C GLN A 305 43.80 21.71 -7.52
N GLY A 306 43.13 20.80 -8.24
CA GLY A 306 42.01 20.03 -7.72
C GLY A 306 42.44 19.15 -6.55
N ASN A 307 41.55 19.01 -5.56
CA ASN A 307 41.73 18.11 -4.44
C ASN A 307 40.94 16.79 -4.61
N GLY A 308 40.20 16.65 -5.71
CA GLY A 308 39.36 15.49 -6.01
C GLY A 308 38.07 15.42 -5.21
N SER A 309 37.69 16.50 -4.51
CA SER A 309 36.42 16.56 -3.78
C SER A 309 35.26 16.82 -4.72
N CYS A 310 34.15 16.14 -4.46
CA CYS A 310 32.90 16.32 -5.18
C CYS A 310 32.01 17.35 -4.49
N THR A 311 31.48 18.30 -5.25
CA THR A 311 30.34 19.12 -4.83
C THR A 311 29.07 18.54 -5.43
N CYS A 312 28.26 17.93 -4.56
CA CYS A 312 27.04 17.25 -4.97
C CYS A 312 25.94 18.23 -5.39
N PHE A 313 25.06 17.77 -6.28
CA PHE A 313 23.87 18.52 -6.66
C PHE A 313 22.83 18.49 -5.54
N HIS A 314 22.21 19.64 -5.32
CA HIS A 314 21.13 19.84 -4.33
C HIS A 314 20.01 20.66 -4.97
N ALA A 315 19.40 20.12 -6.02
CA ALA A 315 18.38 20.81 -6.80
C ALA A 315 17.27 19.86 -7.26
N PRO A 316 16.00 20.31 -7.36
CA PRO A 316 14.88 19.46 -7.77
C PRO A 316 15.06 18.77 -9.15
N GLU A 317 15.77 19.44 -10.06
CA GLU A 317 15.97 18.98 -11.45
C GLU A 317 17.15 18.01 -11.59
N ALA A 318 18.13 18.07 -10.68
CA ALA A 318 19.37 17.30 -10.71
C ALA A 318 19.48 16.25 -9.57
N GLY A 319 18.53 16.27 -8.63
CA GLY A 319 18.52 15.45 -7.42
C GLY A 319 19.21 16.09 -6.23
N PHE A 320 18.92 15.55 -5.05
CA PHE A 320 19.54 15.92 -3.77
C PHE A 320 20.49 14.79 -3.34
N TRP A 321 21.78 14.96 -3.66
CA TRP A 321 22.81 13.94 -3.47
C TRP A 321 23.76 14.31 -2.34
N GLN A 322 24.35 13.31 -1.69
CA GLN A 322 25.34 13.46 -0.64
C GLN A 322 26.42 12.37 -0.69
N GLY A 323 27.36 12.46 0.24
CA GLY A 323 28.49 11.53 0.35
C GLY A 323 29.68 11.95 -0.50
N VAL A 324 30.81 11.27 -0.31
CA VAL A 324 32.10 11.64 -0.92
C VAL A 324 32.11 11.55 -2.45
N ALA A 325 31.24 10.72 -3.02
CA ALA A 325 31.11 10.52 -4.46
C ALA A 325 29.77 10.97 -5.02
N CYS A 326 28.91 11.61 -4.21
CA CYS A 326 27.54 11.98 -4.61
C CYS A 326 26.66 10.80 -5.06
N ALA A 327 26.90 9.62 -4.49
CA ALA A 327 26.22 8.38 -4.86
C ALA A 327 25.04 8.04 -3.93
N GLU A 328 24.83 8.82 -2.87
CA GLU A 328 23.78 8.59 -1.88
C GLU A 328 22.77 9.73 -1.94
N CYS A 329 21.49 9.46 -1.70
CA CYS A 329 20.53 10.54 -1.52
C CYS A 329 20.81 11.27 -0.22
N GLN A 330 20.62 12.59 -0.23
CA GLN A 330 20.52 13.36 1.00
C GLN A 330 19.37 12.80 1.86
N SER A 331 19.53 12.78 3.18
CA SER A 331 18.48 12.32 4.10
C SER A 331 17.14 12.96 3.76
N ASN A 332 16.05 12.18 3.82
CA ASN A 332 14.68 12.58 3.41
C ASN A 332 14.40 12.51 1.89
N TYR A 333 15.35 12.12 1.04
CA TYR A 333 15.12 11.91 -0.39
C TYR A 333 15.34 10.45 -0.80
N PHE A 334 14.55 9.96 -1.75
CA PHE A 334 14.57 8.58 -2.19
C PHE A 334 14.43 8.40 -3.70
N GLY A 335 14.69 7.18 -4.14
CA GLY A 335 14.58 6.74 -5.52
C GLY A 335 15.85 6.96 -6.34
N PRO A 336 15.90 6.43 -7.57
CA PRO A 336 17.12 6.36 -8.36
C PRO A 336 17.69 7.72 -8.77
N THR A 337 16.90 8.79 -8.67
CA THR A 337 17.31 10.18 -8.98
C THR A 337 17.40 11.07 -7.74
N CYS A 338 17.07 10.58 -6.54
CA CYS A 338 17.02 11.35 -5.30
C CYS A 338 16.24 12.67 -5.41
N THR A 339 15.19 12.69 -6.23
CA THR A 339 14.32 13.87 -6.43
C THR A 339 13.00 13.75 -5.66
N ALA A 340 12.60 12.53 -5.29
CA ALA A 340 11.39 12.30 -4.51
C ALA A 340 11.69 12.53 -3.02
N GLU A 341 10.94 13.44 -2.40
CA GLU A 341 11.02 13.69 -0.96
C GLU A 341 10.12 12.70 -0.21
N CYS A 342 10.58 12.20 0.94
CA CYS A 342 9.77 11.34 1.79
C CYS A 342 8.47 12.07 2.21
N PRO A 343 7.35 11.33 2.34
CA PRO A 343 6.07 11.93 2.61
C PRO A 343 6.00 12.59 4.00
N GLY A 344 5.38 13.76 4.06
CA GLY A 344 5.16 14.54 5.28
C GLY A 344 3.80 15.23 5.27
N SER A 345 3.30 15.60 6.45
CA SER A 345 2.00 16.29 6.62
C SER A 345 1.95 17.69 6.01
N ALA A 346 3.11 18.33 5.84
CA ALA A 346 3.28 19.62 5.19
C ALA A 346 4.73 19.78 4.66
N PRO A 347 4.98 20.69 3.70
CA PRO A 347 6.35 21.03 3.28
C PRO A 347 7.20 21.45 4.48
N GLY A 348 8.34 20.81 4.70
CA GLY A 348 9.22 21.09 5.85
C GLY A 348 8.81 20.43 7.19
N SER A 349 7.78 19.58 7.21
CA SER A 349 7.42 18.78 8.40
C SER A 349 8.41 17.65 8.74
N GLY A 350 9.44 17.46 7.91
CA GLY A 350 10.43 16.40 8.04
C GLY A 350 9.90 15.03 7.58
N PRO A 351 10.79 14.03 7.45
CA PRO A 351 10.42 12.68 7.01
C PRO A 351 9.36 12.09 7.93
N CYS A 352 8.29 11.54 7.34
CA CYS A 352 7.21 10.87 8.07
C CYS A 352 6.61 11.74 9.19
N SER A 353 6.52 13.05 8.96
CA SER A 353 6.01 14.05 9.91
C SER A 353 6.70 14.05 11.28
N GLY A 354 7.92 13.51 11.39
CA GLY A 354 8.64 13.35 12.66
C GLY A 354 8.13 12.22 13.55
N HIS A 355 7.22 11.37 13.04
CA HIS A 355 6.57 10.28 13.77
C HIS A 355 6.93 8.90 13.20
N GLY A 356 7.97 8.82 12.37
CA GLY A 356 8.37 7.58 11.71
C GLY A 356 9.79 7.66 11.16
N THR A 357 10.22 6.54 10.56
CA THR A 357 11.45 6.48 9.76
C THR A 357 11.08 6.24 8.31
N CYS A 358 11.70 6.98 7.40
CA CYS A 358 11.49 6.81 5.97
C CYS A 358 12.48 5.78 5.42
N ASN A 359 12.04 4.93 4.50
CA ASN A 359 12.92 4.15 3.64
C ASN A 359 13.48 5.05 2.53
N ASP A 360 14.48 5.85 2.90
CA ASP A 360 15.15 6.81 2.03
C ASP A 360 16.38 6.21 1.31
N GLY A 361 17.03 7.01 0.46
CA GLY A 361 18.18 6.55 -0.34
C GLY A 361 17.82 6.07 -1.75
N VAL A 362 18.86 5.71 -2.51
CA VAL A 362 18.78 5.46 -3.96
C VAL A 362 17.87 4.27 -4.30
N TYR A 363 17.85 3.26 -3.41
CA TYR A 363 16.97 2.09 -3.51
C TYR A 363 15.76 2.18 -2.58
N GLY A 364 15.59 3.32 -1.91
CA GLY A 364 14.49 3.55 -1.00
C GLY A 364 13.16 3.63 -1.73
N SER A 365 12.11 3.11 -1.10
CA SER A 365 10.74 3.17 -1.63
C SER A 365 10.00 4.45 -1.25
N GLY A 366 10.52 5.21 -0.28
CA GLY A 366 9.82 6.36 0.32
C GLY A 366 8.75 5.98 1.33
N ASP A 367 8.61 4.68 1.64
CA ASP A 367 7.62 4.21 2.61
C ASP A 367 8.01 4.61 4.03
N CYS A 368 7.04 5.15 4.76
CA CYS A 368 7.20 5.51 6.15
C CYS A 368 6.84 4.34 7.08
N SER A 369 7.79 3.98 7.94
CA SER A 369 7.56 3.10 9.09
C SER A 369 7.24 3.95 10.32
N CYS A 370 5.95 4.05 10.63
CA CYS A 370 5.46 4.88 11.74
C CYS A 370 5.83 4.29 13.10
N THR A 371 6.26 5.17 14.01
CA THR A 371 6.54 4.82 15.40
C THR A 371 5.24 4.70 16.19
N GLY A 372 5.19 3.73 17.11
CA GLY A 372 4.05 3.48 17.99
C GLY A 372 4.51 3.10 19.39
N SER A 373 4.25 3.94 20.39
CA SER A 373 4.54 3.61 21.80
C SER A 373 3.72 4.44 22.78
N ASP A 374 3.64 3.93 24.01
CA ASP A 374 3.02 4.59 25.17
C ASP A 374 3.89 5.80 25.60
N GLY A 375 3.78 6.90 24.86
CA GLY A 375 4.51 8.14 25.13
C GLY A 375 4.82 8.97 23.88
N THR A 376 5.02 8.32 22.73
CA THR A 376 5.23 9.02 21.46
C THR A 376 3.97 9.09 20.60
N GLY A 377 2.91 8.36 20.94
CA GLY A 377 1.69 8.23 20.15
C GLY A 377 1.73 7.04 19.20
N TRP A 378 0.55 6.61 18.74
CA TRP A 378 0.37 5.52 17.79
C TRP A 378 -0.03 6.11 16.42
N TRP A 379 0.95 6.25 15.53
CA TRP A 379 0.80 6.95 14.26
C TRP A 379 0.61 5.98 13.09
N ALA A 380 -0.15 6.42 12.09
CA ALA A 380 -0.43 5.67 10.87
C ALA A 380 -0.60 6.61 9.67
N GLY A 381 -0.90 6.02 8.51
CA GLY A 381 -0.98 6.71 7.23
C GLY A 381 0.38 6.80 6.54
N ALA A 382 0.36 7.11 5.24
CA ALA A 382 1.56 7.10 4.40
C ALA A 382 2.65 8.09 4.84
N SER A 383 2.28 9.15 5.57
CA SER A 383 3.18 10.18 6.12
C SER A 383 3.28 10.17 7.64
N CYS A 384 2.74 9.14 8.31
CA CYS A 384 2.62 9.06 9.78
C CYS A 384 1.94 10.28 10.43
N ALA A 385 1.02 10.90 9.70
CA ALA A 385 0.32 12.12 10.13
C ALA A 385 -1.06 11.85 10.73
N GLU A 386 -1.51 10.61 10.72
CA GLU A 386 -2.83 10.16 11.17
C GLU A 386 -2.67 9.26 12.40
N CYS A 387 -3.74 9.07 13.16
CA CYS A 387 -3.71 8.09 14.25
C CYS A 387 -3.89 6.68 13.69
N ALA A 388 -3.21 5.71 14.29
CA ALA A 388 -3.57 4.31 14.11
C ALA A 388 -5.04 4.10 14.54
N ALA A 389 -5.74 3.20 13.83
CA ALA A 389 -7.14 2.93 14.10
C ALA A 389 -7.38 2.59 15.58
N GLY A 390 -8.42 3.17 16.18
CA GLY A 390 -8.73 3.00 17.59
C GLY A 390 -7.91 3.87 18.55
N TYR A 391 -7.12 4.85 18.05
CA TYR A 391 -6.46 5.88 18.85
C TYR A 391 -6.93 7.28 18.46
N TYR A 392 -7.02 8.18 19.44
CA TYR A 392 -7.54 9.53 19.23
C TYR A 392 -6.76 10.62 19.96
N GLY A 393 -7.03 11.87 19.57
CA GLY A 393 -6.41 13.09 20.10
C GLY A 393 -5.20 13.56 19.29
N ALA A 394 -4.77 14.81 19.52
CA ALA A 394 -3.76 15.48 18.69
C ALA A 394 -2.40 14.73 18.60
N MET A 395 -2.08 13.94 19.63
CA MET A 395 -0.87 13.12 19.76
C MET A 395 -1.12 11.62 19.55
N CYS A 396 -2.34 11.20 19.19
CA CYS A 396 -2.70 9.79 18.96
C CYS A 396 -2.28 8.82 20.08
N SER A 397 -2.21 9.29 21.33
CA SER A 397 -1.70 8.54 22.47
C SER A 397 -2.79 7.87 23.30
N THR A 398 -4.05 8.24 23.08
CA THR A 398 -5.18 7.73 23.87
C THR A 398 -5.93 6.67 23.08
N PRO A 399 -6.02 5.42 23.55
CA PRO A 399 -6.85 4.41 22.91
C PRO A 399 -8.34 4.71 23.15
N CYS A 400 -9.19 4.38 22.18
CA CYS A 400 -10.63 4.41 22.34
C CYS A 400 -11.10 3.53 23.51
N PRO A 401 -12.25 3.86 24.13
CA PRO A 401 -12.87 3.00 25.14
C PRO A 401 -13.02 1.56 24.63
N GLY A 402 -12.69 0.55 25.44
CA GLY A 402 -12.62 -0.87 25.01
C GLY A 402 -11.26 -1.29 24.41
N GLY A 403 -10.35 -0.35 24.17
CA GLY A 403 -9.01 -0.59 23.65
C GLY A 403 -8.93 -0.48 22.12
N ALA A 404 -7.73 -0.23 21.58
CA ALA A 404 -7.54 0.01 20.15
C ALA A 404 -7.81 -1.22 19.26
N ALA A 405 -7.64 -2.44 19.79
CA ALA A 405 -7.91 -3.68 19.06
C ALA A 405 -9.42 -3.96 18.91
N GLN A 406 -10.24 -3.50 19.86
CA GLN A 406 -11.69 -3.61 19.83
C GLN A 406 -12.32 -2.28 20.31
N PRO A 407 -12.23 -1.22 19.49
CA PRO A 407 -12.81 0.07 19.83
C PRO A 407 -14.28 -0.09 20.15
N CYS A 408 -14.74 0.57 21.21
CA CYS A 408 -16.11 0.46 21.73
C CYS A 408 -16.56 -0.99 21.94
N GLY A 409 -15.66 -1.81 22.51
CA GLY A 409 -15.93 -3.21 22.86
C GLY A 409 -16.25 -4.11 21.65
N GLY A 410 -15.99 -3.64 20.43
CA GLY A 410 -16.38 -4.30 19.18
C GLY A 410 -17.88 -4.20 18.86
N ALA A 411 -18.64 -3.43 19.64
CA ALA A 411 -20.09 -3.29 19.54
C ALA A 411 -20.53 -1.86 19.20
N GLY A 412 -19.60 -0.98 18.85
CA GLY A 412 -19.84 0.39 18.43
C GLY A 412 -18.72 0.94 17.56
N THR A 413 -18.87 2.18 17.13
CA THR A 413 -17.86 2.93 16.37
C THR A 413 -17.31 4.05 17.23
N CYS A 414 -15.98 4.17 17.28
CA CYS A 414 -15.31 5.25 18.01
C CYS A 414 -15.09 6.47 17.11
N ASP A 415 -15.28 7.67 17.65
CA ASP A 415 -14.78 8.92 17.04
C ASP A 415 -13.27 9.05 17.29
N ASP A 416 -12.49 8.34 16.47
CA ASP A 416 -11.04 8.25 16.54
C ASP A 416 -10.31 9.26 15.63
N GLY A 417 -8.98 9.26 15.63
CA GLY A 417 -8.18 10.22 14.86
C GLY A 417 -7.79 11.49 15.62
N ARG A 418 -7.05 12.39 14.94
CA ARG A 418 -6.37 13.52 15.59
C ARG A 418 -7.30 14.58 16.18
N THR A 419 -8.48 14.72 15.59
CA THR A 419 -9.56 15.59 16.07
C THR A 419 -10.67 14.81 16.77
N GLY A 420 -10.56 13.48 16.80
CA GLY A 420 -11.54 12.61 17.42
C GLY A 420 -11.60 12.84 18.93
N SER A 421 -12.81 12.74 19.47
CA SER A 421 -13.11 12.91 20.89
C SER A 421 -12.95 11.63 21.71
N GLY A 422 -12.90 10.46 21.04
CA GLY A 422 -12.93 9.15 21.67
C GLY A 422 -14.32 8.70 22.10
N GLU A 423 -15.38 9.43 21.71
CA GLU A 423 -16.76 9.09 22.04
C GLU A 423 -17.24 7.87 21.22
N CYS A 424 -17.89 6.93 21.89
CA CYS A 424 -18.40 5.70 21.27
C CYS A 424 -19.86 5.83 20.87
N THR A 425 -20.14 5.61 19.60
CA THR A 425 -21.51 5.44 19.10
C THR A 425 -21.86 3.95 19.09
N CYS A 426 -22.68 3.51 20.03
CA CYS A 426 -23.02 2.10 20.18
C CYS A 426 -23.98 1.59 19.11
N GLY A 427 -23.69 0.39 18.60
CA GLY A 427 -24.59 -0.35 17.73
C GLY A 427 -25.86 -0.78 18.47
N ASN A 428 -26.92 -1.07 17.70
CA ASN A 428 -28.23 -1.45 18.24
C ASN A 428 -28.12 -2.63 19.24
N GLY A 429 -28.51 -2.36 20.49
CA GLY A 429 -28.54 -3.36 21.56
C GLY A 429 -27.32 -3.39 22.46
N TYR A 430 -26.46 -2.36 22.40
CA TYR A 430 -25.36 -2.15 23.33
C TYR A 430 -25.40 -0.73 23.88
N VAL A 431 -25.07 -0.58 25.15
CA VAL A 431 -25.00 0.70 25.87
C VAL A 431 -23.77 0.71 26.78
N GLY A 432 -23.40 1.88 27.28
CA GLY A 432 -22.17 2.09 28.05
C GLY A 432 -21.18 2.98 27.32
N ALA A 433 -20.18 3.50 28.03
CA ALA A 433 -19.19 4.44 27.47
C ALA A 433 -18.26 3.77 26.44
N ALA A 434 -18.11 2.44 26.52
CA ALA A 434 -17.38 1.61 25.57
C ALA A 434 -18.31 0.58 24.88
N CYS A 435 -19.64 0.77 24.90
CA CYS A 435 -20.62 -0.18 24.36
C CYS A 435 -20.48 -1.62 24.90
N GLU A 436 -19.93 -1.74 26.11
CA GLU A 436 -19.56 -3.00 26.74
C GLU A 436 -20.75 -3.74 27.36
N VAL A 437 -21.90 -3.07 27.51
CA VAL A 437 -23.08 -3.64 28.15
C VAL A 437 -24.11 -4.03 27.09
N SER A 438 -24.35 -5.33 26.95
CA SER A 438 -25.39 -5.86 26.07
C SER A 438 -26.79 -5.67 26.67
N CYS A 439 -27.73 -5.18 25.88
CA CYS A 439 -29.12 -5.02 26.29
C CYS A 439 -29.85 -6.36 26.43
N PRO A 440 -30.84 -6.46 27.35
CA PRO A 440 -31.70 -7.63 27.46
C PRO A 440 -32.41 -7.97 26.15
N ARG A 441 -32.38 -9.25 25.77
CA ARG A 441 -33.00 -9.79 24.56
C ARG A 441 -33.93 -10.95 24.89
N GLU A 442 -35.03 -11.03 24.16
CA GLU A 442 -35.95 -12.17 24.17
C GLU A 442 -36.33 -12.47 22.71
N ASP A 443 -36.27 -13.74 22.29
CA ASP A 443 -36.40 -14.18 20.89
C ASP A 443 -35.54 -13.38 19.88
N GLY A 444 -34.33 -13.00 20.30
CA GLY A 444 -33.37 -12.24 19.48
C GLY A 444 -33.67 -10.74 19.33
N LYS A 445 -34.79 -10.24 19.86
CA LYS A 445 -35.20 -8.83 19.81
C LYS A 445 -34.80 -8.08 21.07
N ILE A 446 -34.15 -6.93 20.90
CA ILE A 446 -33.78 -6.03 22.01
C ILE A 446 -35.06 -5.41 22.57
N CYS A 447 -35.27 -5.53 23.89
CA CYS A 447 -36.49 -5.06 24.57
C CYS A 447 -37.80 -5.50 23.86
N ASN A 448 -37.78 -6.71 23.27
CA ASN A 448 -38.85 -7.29 22.46
C ASN A 448 -39.44 -6.36 21.38
N ALA A 449 -38.63 -5.41 20.86
CA ALA A 449 -39.06 -4.36 19.94
C ALA A 449 -40.20 -3.45 20.47
N ARG A 450 -40.38 -3.41 21.80
CA ARG A 450 -41.46 -2.70 22.51
C ARG A 450 -40.90 -1.74 23.57
N GLY A 451 -39.67 -1.30 23.40
CA GLY A 451 -38.97 -0.40 24.30
C GLY A 451 -37.61 0.01 23.73
N THR A 452 -37.02 1.03 24.34
CA THR A 452 -35.66 1.49 24.04
C THR A 452 -34.70 1.02 25.12
N CYS A 453 -33.51 0.60 24.74
CA CYS A 453 -32.49 0.22 25.72
C CYS A 453 -31.76 1.48 26.21
N VAL A 454 -31.61 1.60 27.52
CA VAL A 454 -30.94 2.74 28.18
C VAL A 454 -29.99 2.25 29.26
N ALA A 455 -28.93 3.01 29.51
CA ALA A 455 -28.03 2.75 30.63
C ALA A 455 -28.60 3.43 31.90
N VAL A 456 -28.98 2.63 32.90
CA VAL A 456 -29.47 3.13 34.19
C VAL A 456 -28.51 2.63 35.27
N GLN A 457 -27.79 3.54 35.93
CA GLN A 457 -26.83 3.23 37.01
C GLN A 457 -25.77 2.17 36.62
N GLY A 458 -25.28 2.20 35.37
CA GLY A 458 -24.24 1.28 34.88
C GLY A 458 -24.74 -0.11 34.47
N GLN A 459 -26.06 -0.33 34.41
CA GLN A 459 -26.67 -1.56 33.90
C GLN A 459 -27.59 -1.23 32.71
N ALA A 460 -27.66 -2.14 31.73
CA ALA A 460 -28.56 -2.01 30.59
C ALA A 460 -29.98 -2.42 30.99
N ALA A 461 -30.93 -1.49 30.90
CA ALA A 461 -32.33 -1.72 31.20
C ALA A 461 -33.21 -1.32 30.01
N CYS A 462 -34.34 -2.02 29.84
CA CYS A 462 -35.33 -1.68 28.84
C CYS A 462 -36.30 -0.64 29.40
N GLN A 463 -36.36 0.52 28.75
CA GLN A 463 -37.41 1.50 28.94
C GLN A 463 -38.57 1.15 28.02
N CYS A 464 -39.61 0.52 28.57
CA CYS A 464 -40.74 0.01 27.80
C CYS A 464 -41.61 1.14 27.24
N SER A 465 -42.13 0.94 26.02
CA SER A 465 -43.07 1.87 25.42
C SER A 465 -44.39 1.82 26.18
N SER A 466 -44.95 3.00 26.46
CA SER A 466 -46.26 3.15 27.09
C SER A 466 -47.06 4.20 26.31
N SER A 467 -47.81 3.76 25.30
CA SER A 467 -48.72 4.62 24.54
C SER A 467 -49.80 3.82 23.82
N GLU A 468 -50.86 4.51 23.40
CA GLU A 468 -51.96 3.95 22.61
C GLU A 468 -51.49 3.28 21.29
N LEU A 469 -50.43 3.81 20.67
CA LEU A 469 -49.91 3.35 19.37
C LEU A 469 -49.02 2.11 19.50
N PHE A 470 -48.19 2.05 20.54
CA PHE A 470 -47.17 1.02 20.70
C PHE A 470 -47.51 0.00 21.79
N GLY A 471 -48.60 0.21 22.55
CA GLY A 471 -49.02 -0.61 23.68
C GLY A 471 -48.42 -0.11 25.00
N HIS A 472 -49.04 -0.51 26.11
CA HIS A 472 -48.59 -0.20 27.47
C HIS A 472 -47.84 -1.41 28.05
N TRP A 473 -46.52 -1.42 27.86
CA TRP A 473 -45.65 -2.54 28.22
C TRP A 473 -44.88 -2.30 29.52
N THR A 474 -44.62 -3.37 30.26
CA THR A 474 -43.80 -3.36 31.47
C THR A 474 -42.97 -4.66 31.59
N GLY A 475 -42.10 -4.70 32.60
CA GLY A 475 -41.17 -5.80 32.86
C GLY A 475 -39.77 -5.58 32.28
N ALA A 476 -38.80 -6.41 32.69
CA ALA A 476 -37.38 -6.25 32.36
C ALA A 476 -37.07 -6.30 30.84
N VAL A 477 -37.96 -6.90 30.05
CA VAL A 477 -37.84 -7.11 28.59
C VAL A 477 -39.11 -6.67 27.82
N CYS A 478 -40.01 -5.92 28.46
CA CYS A 478 -41.21 -5.33 27.84
C CYS A 478 -42.20 -6.36 27.25
N THR A 479 -42.50 -7.40 28.01
CA THR A 479 -43.38 -8.51 27.57
C THR A 479 -44.69 -8.64 28.33
N MET A 480 -44.82 -7.93 29.45
CA MET A 480 -46.03 -7.90 30.26
C MET A 480 -46.82 -6.64 29.97
N CYS A 481 -48.15 -6.71 30.10
CA CYS A 481 -48.97 -5.49 30.07
C CYS A 481 -48.81 -4.73 31.38
N GLN A 482 -48.78 -3.41 31.30
CA GLN A 482 -48.96 -2.59 32.48
C GLN A 482 -50.35 -2.87 33.08
N ALA A 483 -50.45 -2.87 34.42
CA ALA A 483 -51.69 -3.17 35.12
C ALA A 483 -52.86 -2.31 34.60
N GLY A 484 -54.03 -2.95 34.39
CA GLY A 484 -55.19 -2.29 33.80
C GLY A 484 -55.21 -2.23 32.27
N TYR A 485 -54.26 -2.87 31.59
CA TYR A 485 -54.26 -3.05 30.13
C TYR A 485 -54.21 -4.54 29.78
N ALA A 486 -54.94 -4.93 28.73
CA ALA A 486 -55.09 -6.31 28.29
C ALA A 486 -54.93 -6.47 26.77
N GLY A 487 -54.92 -7.74 26.35
CA GLY A 487 -54.81 -8.17 24.96
C GLY A 487 -53.37 -8.38 24.48
N ALA A 488 -53.22 -9.07 23.34
CA ALA A 488 -51.93 -9.52 22.83
C ALA A 488 -50.88 -8.41 22.60
N GLU A 489 -51.36 -7.18 22.42
CA GLU A 489 -50.57 -5.96 22.23
C GLU A 489 -50.66 -4.96 23.40
N CYS A 490 -51.31 -5.31 24.51
CA CYS A 490 -51.47 -4.45 25.71
C CYS A 490 -52.01 -3.04 25.40
N ARG A 491 -52.97 -2.96 24.48
CA ARG A 491 -53.62 -1.70 24.05
C ARG A 491 -55.03 -1.55 24.59
N VAL A 492 -55.64 -2.63 25.08
CA VAL A 492 -57.03 -2.59 25.52
C VAL A 492 -57.06 -2.18 26.98
N ALA A 493 -57.46 -0.94 27.26
CA ALA A 493 -57.63 -0.50 28.64
C ALA A 493 -58.83 -1.22 29.28
N CYS A 494 -58.63 -1.69 30.51
CA CYS A 494 -59.70 -2.22 31.34
C CYS A 494 -60.76 -1.13 31.60
N PRO A 495 -62.06 -1.43 31.44
CA PRO A 495 -63.11 -0.44 31.63
C PRO A 495 -63.24 -0.02 33.11
N ALA A 496 -62.76 1.18 33.44
CA ALA A 496 -63.02 1.92 34.69
C ALA A 496 -62.97 1.07 35.98
N ASP A 497 -61.96 0.20 36.10
CA ASP A 497 -61.74 -0.70 37.25
C ASP A 497 -62.99 -1.52 37.64
N CYS A 498 -63.77 -1.96 36.64
CA CYS A 498 -65.00 -2.72 36.82
C CYS A 498 -65.97 -2.06 37.83
N SER A 499 -66.00 -0.72 37.81
CA SER A 499 -66.79 0.12 38.72
C SER A 499 -66.54 -0.13 40.21
N GLY A 500 -65.41 -0.75 40.58
CA GLY A 500 -65.09 -1.13 41.96
C GLY A 500 -65.83 -2.37 42.47
N HIS A 501 -66.61 -3.02 41.61
CA HIS A 501 -67.46 -4.16 41.96
C HIS A 501 -67.07 -5.45 41.21
N GLY A 502 -65.85 -5.50 40.68
CA GLY A 502 -65.31 -6.66 39.99
C GLY A 502 -63.81 -6.58 39.79
N SER A 503 -63.25 -7.58 39.14
CA SER A 503 -61.85 -7.59 38.72
C SER A 503 -61.75 -7.70 37.20
N CYS A 504 -60.84 -6.93 36.61
CA CYS A 504 -60.58 -6.99 35.18
C CYS A 504 -59.66 -8.16 34.84
N ASP A 505 -59.98 -8.89 33.78
CA ASP A 505 -59.09 -9.85 33.15
C ASP A 505 -58.01 -9.10 32.32
N ASP A 506 -56.96 -8.66 33.01
CA ASP A 506 -55.84 -7.90 32.44
C ASP A 506 -54.67 -8.79 31.99
N GLY A 507 -53.66 -8.18 31.37
CA GLY A 507 -52.52 -8.92 30.84
C GLY A 507 -52.70 -9.43 29.41
N ARG A 508 -51.66 -10.10 28.89
CA ARG A 508 -51.54 -10.37 27.45
C ARG A 508 -52.56 -11.38 26.92
N ALA A 509 -52.98 -12.31 27.77
CA ALA A 509 -54.05 -13.27 27.48
C ALA A 509 -55.42 -12.78 27.94
N GLY A 510 -55.47 -11.69 28.70
CA GLY A 510 -56.69 -11.15 29.26
C GLY A 510 -57.54 -10.45 28.19
N SER A 511 -58.86 -10.56 28.33
CA SER A 511 -59.81 -9.98 27.37
C SER A 511 -60.25 -8.55 27.71
N ALA A 512 -59.71 -7.94 28.78
CA ALA A 512 -60.19 -6.69 29.37
C ALA A 512 -61.69 -6.74 29.76
N ALA A 513 -62.22 -7.94 30.05
CA ALA A 513 -63.58 -8.12 30.52
C ALA A 513 -63.63 -8.05 32.05
N CYS A 514 -64.72 -7.50 32.58
CA CYS A 514 -64.95 -7.45 34.01
C CYS A 514 -65.64 -8.74 34.49
N VAL A 515 -65.06 -9.36 35.51
CA VAL A 515 -65.70 -10.42 36.27
C VAL A 515 -66.34 -9.79 37.50
N CYS A 516 -67.67 -9.80 37.55
CA CYS A 516 -68.43 -9.12 38.59
C CYS A 516 -68.50 -9.91 39.88
N SER A 517 -68.43 -9.17 40.99
CA SER A 517 -68.65 -9.71 42.33
C SER A 517 -70.14 -10.07 42.50
N VAL A 518 -70.43 -10.97 43.43
CA VAL A 518 -71.79 -11.50 43.66
C VAL A 518 -72.81 -10.38 43.89
N GLY A 519 -73.97 -10.45 43.26
CA GLY A 519 -75.04 -9.43 43.33
C GLY A 519 -74.90 -8.28 42.33
N TRP A 520 -73.82 -8.25 41.55
CA TRP A 520 -73.57 -7.26 40.50
C TRP A 520 -73.53 -7.90 39.11
N GLY A 521 -74.14 -7.21 38.14
CA GLY A 521 -74.19 -7.60 36.74
C GLY A 521 -73.83 -6.45 35.80
N GLY A 522 -73.84 -6.73 34.50
CA GLY A 522 -73.47 -5.79 33.45
C GLY A 522 -71.99 -5.86 33.06
N THR A 523 -71.67 -5.34 31.87
CA THR A 523 -70.36 -5.47 31.22
C THR A 523 -69.20 -4.77 31.95
N ARG A 524 -69.50 -3.91 32.92
CA ARG A 524 -68.53 -3.28 33.83
C ARG A 524 -68.97 -3.37 35.29
N CYS A 525 -69.83 -4.34 35.62
CA CYS A 525 -70.35 -4.56 36.98
C CYS A 525 -71.08 -3.36 37.58
N GLN A 526 -71.76 -2.59 36.72
CA GLN A 526 -72.44 -1.36 37.09
C GLN A 526 -73.91 -1.56 37.50
N LEU A 527 -74.48 -2.75 37.30
CA LEU A 527 -75.89 -3.04 37.56
C LEU A 527 -76.03 -3.86 38.85
N GLU A 528 -76.95 -3.48 39.72
CA GLU A 528 -77.29 -4.23 40.93
C GLU A 528 -78.48 -5.16 40.64
N CYS A 529 -78.43 -6.40 41.13
CA CYS A 529 -79.52 -7.37 40.97
C CYS A 529 -80.75 -7.00 41.84
N PRO A 530 -81.99 -7.35 41.42
CA PRO A 530 -83.19 -7.17 42.25
C PRO A 530 -83.04 -7.81 43.63
N GLY A 531 -83.37 -7.07 44.70
CA GLY A 531 -83.18 -7.50 46.09
C GLY A 531 -81.76 -7.31 46.66
N GLY A 532 -80.84 -6.71 45.88
CA GLY A 532 -79.50 -6.32 46.31
C GLY A 532 -78.55 -7.50 46.53
N THR A 533 -77.42 -7.25 47.21
CA THR A 533 -76.43 -8.29 47.52
C THR A 533 -76.87 -9.25 48.63
N ASP A 534 -77.83 -8.85 49.46
CA ASP A 534 -78.24 -9.60 50.65
C ASP A 534 -79.43 -10.54 50.40
N ASN A 535 -80.37 -10.14 49.53
CA ASN A 535 -81.55 -10.92 49.17
C ASN A 535 -81.71 -11.01 47.66
N ILE A 536 -80.69 -11.57 47.00
CA ILE A 536 -80.63 -11.72 45.54
C ILE A 536 -81.93 -12.37 45.03
N CYS A 537 -82.61 -11.70 44.10
CA CYS A 537 -83.92 -12.08 43.56
C CYS A 537 -84.99 -12.28 44.64
N ASN A 538 -84.98 -11.37 45.61
CA ASN A 538 -85.83 -11.37 46.80
C ASN A 538 -85.79 -12.69 47.60
N GLY A 539 -84.70 -13.45 47.49
CA GLY A 539 -84.54 -14.74 48.18
C GLY A 539 -85.26 -15.93 47.52
N HIS A 540 -85.89 -15.70 46.36
CA HIS A 540 -86.68 -16.71 45.64
C HIS A 540 -86.14 -17.01 44.24
N GLY A 541 -84.89 -16.64 43.94
CA GLY A 541 -84.26 -16.91 42.64
C GLY A 541 -82.74 -16.70 42.61
N LEU A 542 -82.16 -16.84 41.42
CA LEU A 542 -80.73 -16.60 41.15
C LEU A 542 -80.55 -15.46 40.15
N CYS A 543 -79.55 -14.60 40.38
CA CYS A 543 -79.26 -13.48 39.48
C CYS A 543 -78.26 -13.87 38.38
N GLN A 544 -78.57 -13.49 37.14
CA GLN A 544 -77.72 -13.69 35.97
C GLN A 544 -76.77 -12.50 35.71
N ALA A 545 -75.79 -12.69 34.83
CA ALA A 545 -74.75 -11.71 34.52
C ALA A 545 -75.28 -10.39 33.92
N ASP A 546 -76.51 -10.37 33.41
CA ASP A 546 -77.21 -9.19 32.90
C ASP A 546 -78.12 -8.51 33.94
N ALA A 547 -78.04 -8.93 35.20
CA ALA A 547 -78.87 -8.49 36.33
C ALA A 547 -80.36 -8.90 36.28
N THR A 548 -80.69 -9.99 35.56
CA THR A 548 -82.04 -10.59 35.58
C THR A 548 -82.18 -11.77 36.56
N CYS A 549 -83.39 -12.03 37.04
CA CYS A 549 -83.69 -13.07 38.03
C CYS A 549 -84.37 -14.30 37.44
N VAL A 550 -83.90 -15.49 37.83
CA VAL A 550 -84.54 -16.78 37.53
C VAL A 550 -85.20 -17.33 38.79
N CYS A 551 -86.52 -17.47 38.76
CA CYS A 551 -87.32 -17.82 39.94
C CYS A 551 -87.34 -19.31 40.27
N THR A 552 -87.47 -19.61 41.56
CA THR A 552 -87.50 -20.95 42.13
C THR A 552 -88.84 -21.64 41.83
N GLN A 553 -88.78 -22.88 41.34
CA GLN A 553 -89.93 -23.71 41.00
C GLN A 553 -89.80 -25.05 41.73
N ASP A 554 -90.08 -25.06 43.03
CA ASP A 554 -89.84 -26.21 43.89
C ASP A 554 -90.97 -26.43 44.90
N SER A 555 -91.35 -27.70 45.10
CA SER A 555 -92.51 -28.04 45.95
C SER A 555 -92.29 -27.78 47.45
N ARG A 556 -91.05 -27.51 47.89
CA ARG A 556 -90.73 -27.14 49.28
C ARG A 556 -90.39 -25.66 49.42
N LEU A 557 -89.64 -25.11 48.46
CA LEU A 557 -89.21 -23.70 48.48
C LEU A 557 -90.24 -22.75 47.88
N GLY A 558 -91.29 -23.28 47.26
CA GLY A 558 -92.37 -22.55 46.62
C GLY A 558 -92.25 -22.50 45.09
N HIS A 559 -93.40 -22.42 44.44
CA HIS A 559 -93.49 -22.20 43.00
C HIS A 559 -93.65 -20.72 42.71
N TRP A 560 -92.53 -20.00 42.57
CA TRP A 560 -92.46 -18.55 42.41
C TRP A 560 -92.33 -18.11 40.94
N THR A 561 -92.94 -16.99 40.60
CA THR A 561 -92.92 -16.39 39.26
C THR A 561 -92.84 -14.86 39.34
N GLY A 562 -92.72 -14.22 38.17
CA GLY A 562 -92.54 -12.76 38.02
C GLY A 562 -91.07 -12.32 37.89
N ALA A 563 -90.81 -11.10 37.41
CA ALA A 563 -89.45 -10.60 37.18
C ALA A 563 -88.60 -10.48 38.47
N GLU A 564 -89.28 -10.38 39.61
CA GLU A 564 -88.70 -10.24 40.94
C GLU A 564 -88.94 -11.47 41.84
N CYS A 565 -89.56 -12.53 41.30
CA CYS A 565 -89.85 -13.78 41.99
C CYS A 565 -90.72 -13.65 43.26
N LEU A 566 -91.79 -12.84 43.19
CA LEU A 566 -92.67 -12.53 44.32
C LEU A 566 -94.10 -13.09 44.18
N GLU A 567 -94.46 -13.69 43.05
CA GLU A 567 -95.82 -14.15 42.77
C GLU A 567 -95.92 -15.69 42.76
N CYS A 568 -97.08 -16.26 43.13
CA CYS A 568 -97.32 -17.71 43.05
C CYS A 568 -97.65 -18.16 41.62
N ALA A 569 -97.08 -19.29 41.22
CA ALA A 569 -97.47 -19.97 39.98
C ALA A 569 -98.92 -20.48 40.06
N ALA A 570 -99.61 -20.50 38.92
CA ALA A 570 -101.02 -20.91 38.84
C ALA A 570 -101.25 -22.34 39.37
N GLY A 571 -102.32 -22.54 40.15
CA GLY A 571 -102.66 -23.82 40.80
C GLY A 571 -102.11 -23.98 42.22
N TYR A 572 -101.24 -23.05 42.64
CA TYR A 572 -100.68 -22.97 43.98
C TYR A 572 -101.17 -21.73 44.71
N SER A 573 -101.41 -21.88 46.00
CA SER A 573 -101.80 -20.80 46.90
C SER A 573 -101.03 -20.88 48.21
N GLY A 574 -101.32 -19.97 49.14
CA GLY A 574 -100.58 -19.83 50.39
C GLY A 574 -99.38 -18.88 50.28
N ASN A 575 -98.85 -18.47 51.44
CA ASN A 575 -97.77 -17.47 51.55
C ASN A 575 -96.39 -17.96 51.06
N GLN A 576 -96.24 -19.28 50.87
CA GLN A 576 -95.05 -19.90 50.29
C GLN A 576 -95.34 -20.53 48.93
N CYS A 577 -96.53 -20.30 48.36
CA CYS A 577 -96.94 -20.86 47.06
C CYS A 577 -96.77 -22.39 46.97
N THR A 578 -97.13 -23.11 48.04
CA THR A 578 -96.97 -24.58 48.16
C THR A 578 -98.29 -25.34 48.24
N ASP A 579 -99.42 -24.68 48.54
CA ASP A 579 -100.71 -25.35 48.75
C ASP A 579 -101.43 -25.58 47.42
N SER A 580 -101.71 -26.85 47.09
CA SER A 580 -102.40 -27.25 45.86
C SER A 580 -103.93 -27.24 46.00
N CYS A 581 -104.62 -26.64 45.04
CA CYS A 581 -106.09 -26.57 45.03
C CYS A 581 -106.76 -27.80 44.38
N PRO A 582 -107.96 -28.24 44.85
CA PRO A 582 -108.70 -29.35 44.24
C PRO A 582 -109.08 -29.05 42.80
N LEU A 583 -108.85 -30.02 41.92
CA LEU A 583 -109.14 -29.95 40.49
C LEU A 583 -110.32 -30.86 40.15
N ASP A 584 -111.10 -30.49 39.15
CA ASP A 584 -112.05 -31.41 38.53
C ASP A 584 -111.33 -32.44 37.63
N LEU A 585 -112.08 -33.40 37.09
CA LEU A 585 -111.53 -34.43 36.17
C LEU A 585 -110.92 -33.85 34.87
N SER A 586 -111.14 -32.56 34.58
CA SER A 586 -110.55 -31.84 33.46
C SER A 586 -109.33 -30.99 33.83
N GLY A 587 -108.92 -30.99 35.11
CA GLY A 587 -107.76 -30.25 35.61
C GLY A 587 -108.06 -28.80 35.96
N VAL A 588 -109.34 -28.41 36.09
CA VAL A 588 -109.75 -27.04 36.41
C VAL A 588 -109.96 -26.90 37.93
N VAL A 589 -109.32 -25.89 38.52
CA VAL A 589 -109.44 -25.57 39.95
C VAL A 589 -110.91 -25.31 40.31
N CYS A 590 -111.43 -26.03 41.31
CA CYS A 590 -112.80 -25.94 41.83
C CYS A 590 -113.90 -26.08 40.76
N SER A 591 -113.66 -26.87 39.72
CA SER A 591 -114.55 -27.08 38.56
C SER A 591 -114.97 -25.78 37.85
N GLY A 592 -114.27 -24.65 38.11
CA GLY A 592 -114.68 -23.30 37.69
C GLY A 592 -115.98 -22.79 38.32
N ARG A 593 -116.51 -23.48 39.36
CA ARG A 593 -117.81 -23.21 40.01
C ARG A 593 -117.67 -22.77 41.47
N GLY A 594 -116.44 -22.49 41.88
CA GLY A 594 -116.06 -22.02 43.20
C GLY A 594 -114.69 -21.34 43.19
N SER A 595 -114.31 -20.77 44.33
CA SER A 595 -112.99 -20.17 44.55
C SER A 595 -112.13 -21.06 45.44
N CYS A 596 -110.84 -21.16 45.12
CA CYS A 596 -109.86 -21.85 45.97
C CYS A 596 -109.22 -20.89 46.96
N ARG A 597 -109.27 -21.25 48.23
CA ARG A 597 -108.53 -20.59 49.29
C ARG A 597 -108.04 -21.67 50.26
N ASP A 598 -106.78 -21.58 50.66
CA ASP A 598 -106.17 -22.51 51.63
C ASP A 598 -106.36 -23.99 51.25
N GLY A 599 -106.28 -24.29 49.95
CA GLY A 599 -106.42 -25.66 49.44
C GLY A 599 -107.84 -26.25 49.46
N GLN A 600 -108.88 -25.46 49.75
CA GLN A 600 -110.28 -25.92 49.77
C GLN A 600 -111.17 -25.11 48.81
N CYS A 601 -112.12 -25.80 48.17
CA CYS A 601 -113.10 -25.17 47.28
C CYS A 601 -114.36 -24.78 48.05
N THR A 602 -114.76 -23.52 47.93
CA THR A 602 -116.07 -23.05 48.43
C THR A 602 -117.06 -23.03 47.27
N CYS A 603 -118.16 -23.78 47.40
CA CYS A 603 -119.11 -24.00 46.31
C CYS A 603 -120.21 -22.94 46.25
N SER A 604 -120.65 -22.64 45.03
CA SER A 604 -121.79 -21.75 44.78
C SER A 604 -123.12 -22.40 45.20
N THR A 605 -124.15 -21.60 45.51
CA THR A 605 -125.37 -21.96 46.28
C THR A 605 -126.25 -23.11 45.76
N GLU A 606 -125.98 -23.68 44.58
CA GLU A 606 -126.71 -24.82 44.00
C GLU A 606 -125.84 -26.07 43.80
N TYR A 607 -124.58 -26.00 44.22
CA TYR A 607 -123.59 -27.06 44.03
C TYR A 607 -123.06 -27.59 45.36
N CYS A 608 -122.96 -28.92 45.47
CA CYS A 608 -122.48 -29.62 46.66
C CYS A 608 -121.26 -30.53 46.32
N GLY A 609 -120.46 -30.91 47.33
CA GLY A 609 -119.27 -31.77 47.19
C GLY A 609 -117.91 -31.03 47.17
N GLU A 610 -116.80 -31.75 47.41
CA GLU A 610 -115.45 -31.16 47.67
C GLU A 610 -114.84 -30.36 46.51
N ALA A 611 -115.18 -30.68 45.26
CA ALA A 611 -114.75 -29.94 44.08
C ALA A 611 -115.89 -29.12 43.45
N CYS A 612 -117.04 -29.00 44.13
CA CYS A 612 -118.24 -28.31 43.65
C CYS A 612 -118.86 -28.92 42.38
N ALA A 613 -118.92 -30.25 42.33
CA ALA A 613 -119.27 -31.01 41.14
C ALA A 613 -120.73 -31.53 41.08
N LEU A 614 -121.48 -31.58 42.19
CA LEU A 614 -122.85 -32.15 42.26
C LEU A 614 -123.94 -31.07 42.34
N SER A 615 -125.19 -31.35 41.92
CA SER A 615 -126.35 -30.44 42.05
C SER A 615 -127.72 -31.16 42.06
N GLY A 616 -128.77 -30.51 42.58
CA GLY A 616 -130.17 -30.96 42.44
C GLY A 616 -130.63 -32.07 43.40
N GLU A 617 -131.46 -33.01 42.90
CA GLU A 617 -132.04 -34.14 43.66
C GLU A 617 -130.97 -35.06 44.27
N ASP A 618 -129.77 -35.08 43.70
CA ASP A 618 -128.62 -35.83 44.22
C ASP A 618 -128.15 -35.31 45.60
N CYS A 619 -128.50 -34.06 45.99
CA CYS A 619 -128.26 -33.58 47.35
C CYS A 619 -129.40 -33.99 48.36
N LEU A 620 -130.55 -34.58 47.93
CA LEU A 620 -131.74 -34.84 48.80
C LEU A 620 -131.86 -36.28 49.38
N GLN A 621 -131.26 -37.30 48.76
CA GLN A 621 -131.37 -38.71 49.19
C GLN A 621 -130.48 -39.09 50.39
N PHE A 622 -129.89 -38.09 51.04
CA PHE A 622 -128.91 -38.22 52.11
C PHE A 622 -129.59 -38.11 53.49
N GLU A 623 -129.87 -39.21 54.18
CA GLU A 623 -130.24 -39.19 55.62
C GLU A 623 -129.00 -38.91 56.47
N CYS A 624 -129.15 -38.19 57.60
CA CYS A 624 -128.06 -38.06 58.58
C CYS A 624 -127.74 -39.47 59.11
N SER A 625 -126.66 -40.05 58.63
CA SER A 625 -126.32 -41.46 58.86
C SER A 625 -125.94 -41.79 60.32
N GLN A 626 -125.97 -40.82 61.23
CA GLN A 626 -125.62 -40.97 62.65
C GLN A 626 -126.57 -40.19 63.57
N SER A 627 -127.02 -40.81 64.67
CA SER A 627 -127.78 -40.16 65.76
C SER A 627 -126.91 -39.13 66.48
N GLY A 628 -127.47 -37.98 66.87
CA GLY A 628 -126.75 -36.87 67.50
C GLY A 628 -126.28 -35.76 66.56
N PHE A 629 -126.77 -35.71 65.31
CA PHE A 629 -126.52 -34.61 64.35
C PHE A 629 -127.84 -34.00 63.86
N TRP A 630 -127.81 -32.70 63.52
CA TRP A 630 -128.93 -31.90 63.04
C TRP A 630 -128.50 -30.94 61.91
N GLY A 631 -129.46 -30.34 61.21
CA GLY A 631 -129.22 -29.41 60.10
C GLY A 631 -129.32 -30.04 58.70
N VAL A 632 -129.50 -29.22 57.66
CA VAL A 632 -129.81 -29.66 56.29
C VAL A 632 -128.67 -30.40 55.59
N ASP A 633 -127.43 -30.13 56.00
CA ASP A 633 -126.19 -30.80 55.56
C ASP A 633 -125.73 -31.90 56.53
N CYS A 634 -126.44 -32.10 57.64
CA CYS A 634 -126.08 -33.02 58.72
C CYS A 634 -124.67 -32.80 59.31
N LEU A 635 -124.11 -31.59 59.20
CA LEU A 635 -122.77 -31.26 59.71
C LEU A 635 -122.79 -30.72 61.15
N SER A 636 -123.95 -30.41 61.72
CA SER A 636 -124.05 -29.84 63.07
C SER A 636 -124.33 -30.92 64.11
N GLU A 637 -123.50 -31.01 65.17
CA GLU A 637 -123.70 -31.97 66.27
C GLU A 637 -124.66 -31.44 67.35
N CYS A 638 -125.45 -32.34 67.96
CA CYS A 638 -126.18 -32.07 69.21
C CYS A 638 -125.17 -31.74 70.32
N PRO A 639 -125.44 -30.72 71.16
CA PRO A 639 -124.51 -30.25 72.18
C PRO A 639 -124.27 -31.35 73.23
N LYS A 640 -122.99 -31.60 73.49
CA LYS A 640 -122.49 -32.59 74.44
C LYS A 640 -121.76 -31.88 75.57
N ASP A 641 -121.89 -32.41 76.78
CA ASP A 641 -121.08 -31.96 77.90
C ASP A 641 -119.60 -32.28 77.65
N ALA A 642 -118.72 -31.28 77.83
CA ALA A 642 -117.30 -31.42 77.57
C ALA A 642 -116.59 -32.36 78.55
N ALA A 643 -117.17 -32.61 79.74
CA ALA A 643 -116.59 -33.50 80.73
C ALA A 643 -116.98 -34.97 80.52
N SER A 644 -118.26 -35.25 80.23
CA SER A 644 -118.80 -36.61 80.09
C SER A 644 -118.98 -37.07 78.64
N GLY A 645 -118.92 -36.17 77.66
CA GLY A 645 -119.20 -36.44 76.25
C GLY A 645 -120.65 -36.80 75.94
N SER A 646 -121.53 -36.74 76.96
CA SER A 646 -122.93 -37.15 76.83
C SER A 646 -123.79 -36.01 76.28
N ILE A 647 -124.71 -36.34 75.38
CA ILE A 647 -125.69 -35.38 74.82
C ILE A 647 -126.58 -34.88 75.97
N CYS A 648 -126.74 -33.57 76.09
CA CYS A 648 -127.49 -32.92 77.17
C CYS A 648 -127.07 -33.38 78.58
N ALA A 649 -125.76 -33.54 78.79
CA ALA A 649 -125.14 -33.97 80.06
C ALA A 649 -125.72 -35.25 80.69
N ALA A 650 -126.41 -36.10 79.90
CA ALA A 650 -127.20 -37.24 80.35
C ALA A 650 -128.34 -36.91 81.35
N HIS A 651 -128.71 -35.63 81.46
CA HIS A 651 -129.79 -35.12 82.29
C HIS A 651 -130.85 -34.39 81.46
N GLY A 652 -130.95 -34.75 80.17
CA GLY A 652 -131.91 -34.23 79.22
C GLY A 652 -131.87 -34.94 77.86
N LEU A 653 -132.74 -34.52 76.93
CA LEU A 653 -132.87 -35.06 75.57
C LEU A 653 -132.70 -33.95 74.51
N CYS A 654 -131.96 -34.24 73.42
CA CYS A 654 -131.70 -33.30 72.31
C CYS A 654 -132.74 -33.43 71.17
N SER A 655 -133.07 -32.31 70.54
CA SER A 655 -133.87 -32.24 69.31
C SER A 655 -133.02 -32.55 68.05
N GLU A 656 -132.89 -33.82 67.67
CA GLU A 656 -132.04 -34.31 66.55
C GLU A 656 -132.77 -34.51 65.19
N GLY A 657 -131.99 -34.64 64.09
CA GLY A 657 -132.48 -34.88 62.71
C GLY A 657 -132.38 -33.66 61.77
N ARG A 658 -132.64 -33.82 60.46
CA ARG A 658 -132.56 -32.72 59.45
C ARG A 658 -133.45 -31.51 59.77
N THR A 659 -134.52 -31.70 60.56
CA THR A 659 -135.42 -30.63 61.05
C THR A 659 -135.26 -30.33 62.55
N GLY A 660 -134.35 -31.03 63.23
CA GLY A 660 -134.03 -30.76 64.64
C GLY A 660 -133.33 -29.41 64.81
N THR A 661 -133.41 -28.83 66.01
CA THR A 661 -132.77 -27.53 66.33
C THR A 661 -131.49 -27.65 67.14
N GLY A 662 -131.18 -28.85 67.65
CA GLY A 662 -130.03 -29.06 68.54
C GLY A 662 -130.25 -28.66 70.01
N ASP A 663 -131.43 -28.22 70.42
CA ASP A 663 -131.68 -27.80 71.81
C ASP A 663 -131.93 -28.98 72.78
N CYS A 664 -131.48 -28.83 74.03
CA CYS A 664 -131.66 -29.80 75.11
C CYS A 664 -132.84 -29.49 76.05
N LEU A 665 -133.66 -30.51 76.35
CA LEU A 665 -134.74 -30.43 77.33
C LEU A 665 -134.35 -31.16 78.63
N CYS A 666 -134.29 -30.44 79.76
CA CYS A 666 -133.71 -30.94 81.01
C CYS A 666 -134.67 -31.70 81.93
N ASP A 667 -134.15 -32.71 82.61
CA ASP A 667 -134.80 -33.49 83.66
C ASP A 667 -134.95 -32.69 84.98
N ALA A 668 -135.94 -33.04 85.80
CA ALA A 668 -136.28 -32.29 87.00
C ALA A 668 -135.12 -32.22 88.03
N GLY A 669 -134.82 -31.01 88.51
CA GLY A 669 -133.69 -30.74 89.41
C GLY A 669 -132.41 -30.29 88.68
N TRP A 670 -132.38 -30.35 87.35
CA TRP A 670 -131.30 -29.88 86.49
C TRP A 670 -131.73 -28.67 85.66
N SER A 671 -130.77 -27.81 85.34
CA SER A 671 -130.96 -26.58 84.58
C SER A 671 -129.74 -26.26 83.73
N GLY A 672 -129.89 -25.30 82.81
CA GLY A 672 -128.84 -24.89 81.88
C GLY A 672 -129.07 -25.45 80.47
N ALA A 673 -128.47 -24.81 79.45
CA ALA A 673 -128.67 -25.18 78.03
C ALA A 673 -128.16 -26.59 77.68
N LEU A 674 -127.32 -27.18 78.52
CA LEU A 674 -126.81 -28.54 78.44
C LEU A 674 -127.39 -29.47 79.51
N CYS A 675 -128.25 -28.96 80.41
CA CYS A 675 -128.77 -29.69 81.57
C CYS A 675 -127.68 -30.17 82.55
N ASP A 676 -126.55 -29.47 82.62
CA ASP A 676 -125.36 -29.82 83.40
C ASP A 676 -125.37 -29.27 84.83
N THR A 677 -126.31 -28.39 85.17
CA THR A 677 -126.30 -27.67 86.45
C THR A 677 -127.43 -28.13 87.37
N ALA A 678 -127.09 -28.82 88.46
CA ALA A 678 -128.05 -29.21 89.50
C ALA A 678 -128.49 -28.01 90.36
N CYS A 679 -129.79 -27.89 90.63
CA CYS A 679 -130.32 -26.83 91.49
C CYS A 679 -129.98 -27.07 92.98
N PRO A 680 -129.49 -26.04 93.72
CA PRO A 680 -129.04 -26.18 95.11
C PRO A 680 -130.18 -26.25 96.15
N GLY A 681 -129.86 -26.72 97.37
CA GLY A 681 -130.78 -26.83 98.52
C GLY A 681 -131.18 -28.27 98.85
N ASP A 682 -131.39 -28.60 100.14
CA ASP A 682 -131.86 -29.93 100.58
C ASP A 682 -133.07 -29.81 101.52
N PRO A 683 -134.27 -30.25 101.10
CA PRO A 683 -134.68 -30.62 99.73
C PRO A 683 -134.52 -29.48 98.71
N VAL A 684 -134.46 -29.77 97.39
CA VAL A 684 -134.15 -28.79 96.30
C VAL A 684 -134.87 -27.45 96.48
N CYS A 685 -134.12 -26.35 96.42
CA CYS A 685 -134.58 -24.99 96.70
C CYS A 685 -135.20 -24.81 98.11
N THR A 686 -134.77 -25.62 99.07
CA THR A 686 -135.21 -25.68 100.46
C THR A 686 -136.74 -25.76 100.64
N LEU A 687 -137.45 -26.26 99.62
CA LEU A 687 -138.92 -26.19 99.44
C LEU A 687 -139.51 -24.76 99.43
N HIS A 688 -138.67 -23.73 99.46
CA HIS A 688 -139.04 -22.33 99.42
C HIS A 688 -138.82 -21.71 98.04
N GLY A 689 -138.64 -22.54 97.02
CA GLY A 689 -138.56 -22.14 95.62
C GLY A 689 -138.72 -23.34 94.68
N SER A 690 -138.63 -23.09 93.37
CA SER A 690 -138.67 -24.12 92.33
C SER A 690 -137.51 -23.97 91.35
N CYS A 691 -136.94 -25.09 90.90
CA CYS A 691 -135.79 -25.13 89.98
C CYS A 691 -136.21 -24.71 88.56
N ASN A 692 -135.53 -23.69 88.01
CA ASN A 692 -135.86 -23.14 86.69
C ASN A 692 -134.87 -23.64 85.62
N ALA A 693 -135.38 -24.41 84.65
CA ALA A 693 -134.56 -25.05 83.61
C ALA A 693 -133.82 -24.06 82.68
N GLN A 694 -134.34 -22.84 82.50
CA GLN A 694 -133.86 -21.88 81.49
C GLN A 694 -133.05 -20.71 82.08
N ALA A 695 -133.13 -20.46 83.40
CA ALA A 695 -132.47 -19.32 84.07
C ALA A 695 -131.32 -19.69 85.03
N VAL A 696 -130.96 -20.98 85.12
CA VAL A 696 -129.90 -21.55 85.97
C VAL A 696 -130.10 -21.25 87.47
N GLY A 697 -130.67 -22.22 88.20
CA GLY A 697 -130.78 -22.18 89.67
C GLY A 697 -132.21 -22.12 90.23
N CYS A 698 -132.32 -21.87 91.53
CA CYS A 698 -133.57 -21.84 92.26
C CYS A 698 -134.29 -20.49 92.14
N GLN A 699 -135.55 -20.52 91.74
CA GLN A 699 -136.43 -19.36 91.75
C GLN A 699 -137.23 -19.34 93.06
N CYS A 700 -136.86 -18.46 93.98
CA CYS A 700 -137.43 -18.41 95.33
C CYS A 700 -138.87 -17.86 95.38
N PHE A 701 -139.68 -18.44 96.25
CA PHE A 701 -141.00 -17.91 96.62
C PHE A 701 -140.84 -16.63 97.43
N ALA A 702 -141.84 -15.73 97.34
CA ALA A 702 -141.79 -14.41 97.98
C ALA A 702 -141.56 -14.50 99.50
N GLY A 703 -140.58 -13.75 100.00
CA GLY A 703 -140.17 -13.74 101.42
C GLY A 703 -138.88 -14.52 101.70
N TYR A 704 -138.45 -15.35 100.75
CA TYR A 704 -137.22 -16.13 100.80
C TYR A 704 -136.22 -15.63 99.75
N ALA A 705 -134.95 -15.64 100.10
CA ALA A 705 -133.85 -15.23 99.22
C ALA A 705 -132.62 -16.11 99.44
N GLY A 706 -131.59 -15.90 98.62
CA GLY A 706 -130.38 -16.72 98.59
C GLY A 706 -130.45 -17.82 97.54
N LEU A 707 -129.30 -18.40 97.21
CA LEU A 707 -129.11 -19.33 96.09
C LEU A 707 -129.94 -20.60 96.19
N ASP A 708 -130.24 -21.07 97.40
CA ASP A 708 -131.09 -22.24 97.69
C ASP A 708 -132.47 -21.84 98.24
N CYS A 709 -132.79 -20.55 98.32
CA CYS A 709 -134.00 -20.03 98.96
C CYS A 709 -134.11 -20.33 100.47
N GLY A 710 -133.00 -20.68 101.13
CA GLY A 710 -132.98 -21.03 102.54
C GLY A 710 -133.01 -19.85 103.52
N LYS A 711 -132.80 -18.60 103.06
CA LYS A 711 -132.80 -17.42 103.94
C LYS A 711 -134.14 -16.70 103.94
N GLU A 712 -134.75 -16.59 105.12
CA GLU A 712 -135.88 -15.69 105.36
C GLU A 712 -135.40 -14.23 105.44
N CYS A 713 -136.00 -13.35 104.64
CA CYS A 713 -135.69 -11.92 104.66
C CYS A 713 -136.13 -11.30 106.00
N ALA A 714 -135.20 -10.64 106.73
CA ALA A 714 -135.45 -10.10 108.07
C ALA A 714 -136.52 -8.99 108.06
N GLY A 715 -137.71 -9.32 108.55
CA GLY A 715 -138.87 -8.43 108.62
C GLY A 715 -140.15 -9.24 108.65
N GLY A 716 -140.35 -10.01 109.74
CA GLY A 716 -141.60 -10.71 109.96
C GLY A 716 -142.78 -9.73 109.91
N GLY A 717 -143.76 -10.05 109.07
CA GLY A 717 -145.12 -9.53 109.15
C GLY A 717 -145.30 -8.01 109.04
N ARG A 718 -145.78 -7.59 107.85
CA ARG A 718 -146.46 -6.30 107.58
C ARG A 718 -145.56 -5.06 107.56
N THR A 719 -144.92 -4.86 106.40
CA THR A 719 -144.87 -3.65 105.54
C THR A 719 -143.47 -3.54 104.93
N PRO A 720 -143.32 -3.63 103.59
CA PRO A 720 -142.02 -3.48 102.94
C PRO A 720 -141.55 -2.03 103.01
N CYS A 721 -140.23 -1.85 103.06
CA CYS A 721 -139.54 -0.56 103.05
C CYS A 721 -140.22 0.44 102.11
N SER A 722 -140.68 1.53 102.70
CA SER A 722 -141.36 2.66 102.07
C SER A 722 -140.51 3.25 100.95
N LEU A 723 -140.77 2.82 99.71
CA LEU A 723 -140.49 3.51 98.44
C LEU A 723 -139.06 4.01 98.13
N HIS A 724 -138.04 3.74 98.97
CA HIS A 724 -136.65 4.18 98.72
C HIS A 724 -135.57 3.22 99.30
N GLY A 725 -135.88 1.93 99.52
CA GLY A 725 -134.91 0.97 100.06
C GLY A 725 -134.67 -0.21 99.13
N HIS A 726 -133.47 -0.31 98.56
CA HIS A 726 -132.98 -1.50 97.87
C HIS A 726 -132.05 -2.30 98.79
N CYS A 727 -132.26 -3.61 98.85
CA CYS A 727 -131.33 -4.54 99.49
C CYS A 727 -130.23 -4.92 98.49
N PHE A 728 -128.97 -4.75 98.89
CA PHE A 728 -127.79 -5.13 98.11
C PHE A 728 -127.37 -6.56 98.44
N ASP A 729 -127.23 -7.41 97.42
CA ASP A 729 -126.58 -8.71 97.50
C ASP A 729 -125.09 -8.57 97.10
N GLY A 730 -124.21 -9.03 97.98
CA GLY A 730 -122.76 -8.82 97.90
C GLY A 730 -122.05 -9.98 97.23
N ALA A 731 -122.05 -10.04 95.90
CA ALA A 731 -121.16 -10.97 95.18
C ALA A 731 -120.64 -10.53 93.79
N THR A 732 -121.22 -9.55 93.07
CA THR A 732 -120.70 -9.21 91.71
C THR A 732 -120.64 -7.72 91.34
N GLY A 733 -120.90 -6.79 92.26
CA GLY A 733 -120.37 -5.41 92.18
C GLY A 733 -120.58 -4.65 90.86
N ASN A 734 -121.77 -4.70 90.26
CA ASN A 734 -122.15 -3.79 89.17
C ASN A 734 -123.43 -3.02 89.54
N GLU A 735 -123.34 -1.69 89.51
CA GLU A 735 -124.49 -0.79 89.60
C GLU A 735 -125.26 -0.79 88.28
N THR A 736 -126.55 -1.11 88.30
CA THR A 736 -127.52 -0.51 87.37
C THR A 736 -128.94 -0.55 87.95
N SER A 737 -129.45 0.64 88.28
CA SER A 737 -130.85 1.09 88.51
C SER A 737 -131.78 0.27 89.41
#